data_AF-A0A7K7Z8K9-F1
#
_entry.id   AF-A0A7K7Z8K9-F1
#
_cell.length_a   1.000
_cell.length_b   1.000
_cell.length_c   1.000
_cell.angle_alpha   90.00
_cell.angle_beta   90.00
_cell.angle_gamma   90.00
#
_symmetry.space_group_name_H-M   'P 1'
#
loop_
_entity.id
_entity.type
_entity.pdbx_description
1 polymer ?
#
loop_
_entity_poly.entity_id
_entity_poly.type
_entity_poly.pdbx_seq_one_letter_code
_entity_poly.pdbx_strand_id
1 'polypeptide(L)'
;IYHQMSFCLTEMFLWSLKTNLCIRDEDIGIHQYCDKKEPASQMKHSYLEEKQKLAESRDYPWILKTKRPDKLREALKEVEDLMQNSPCVLSKWKNKHTCQLLFHSGVLVSLSLSGPQLEKVVIDRTLVGKLISNTISDAVLTDNFIILSFEDHNQLCFIQFTKTMDSPDANKRLEKLSCLDSKISYVDILGPEGRRMKRHLAINCVQDLVICWWSATSDGAWPWSPISCQRDRANLLLLGCAHGKLEVLSYVRTEWEPLDARFSCLQPQQVLTVERSVSAAKEPMADSCVYKCARSRIQCAAVTRIPLRARAISCCRDVTEDKLVLGCEDSSVVLYEAYSRVTLLAQAELLPAVITYHPSGAVLVVGSSQGELQLFDTALSPIKIQLLAQDYSPEATLQFSKHCEVPTSLIQIQWAAPPVASPSPDSMDIHDLLLVRFDKGPLGVLHFKLGVFTRGQLGPVEIVHQYIRYDEVQEAINVLSTMNWNTMGQQCFICLSAICNHLLKQKLTPAREAQLEASLGTFYAPTRPLLDRTVLEYRDPISRYARRFFHHLLRYQRFEKAFLLAVDIGARDLFMDIHYLALDKGELALAEVAKRKANDIDAESITTGIELLGQPDKEDPSCEASTDPSPEQGGGCSPPAPGPA
;
A
#
# COMPACT_ATOMS: atom_id res chain seq x y z
N ILE A 1 -14.19 27.85 -20.96
CA ILE A 1 -13.50 27.53 -19.68
C ILE A 1 -13.17 26.06 -19.77
N TYR A 2 -11.91 25.71 -20.06
CA TYR A 2 -11.50 24.30 -20.03
C TYR A 2 -11.59 23.86 -18.57
N HIS A 3 -12.47 22.90 -18.26
CA HIS A 3 -12.50 22.27 -16.95
C HIS A 3 -11.18 21.53 -16.77
N GLN A 4 -10.30 22.09 -15.95
CA GLN A 4 -9.08 21.42 -15.54
C GLN A 4 -9.49 20.27 -14.61
N MET A 5 -9.04 19.06 -14.90
CA MET A 5 -9.24 17.87 -14.06
C MET A 5 -8.06 17.70 -13.09
N SER A 6 -8.31 17.05 -11.95
CA SER A 6 -7.24 16.67 -11.03
C SER A 6 -6.22 15.75 -11.66
N PHE A 7 -4.97 15.89 -11.21
CA PHE A 7 -3.86 15.08 -11.68
C PHE A 7 -2.75 14.97 -10.64
N CYS A 8 -1.88 13.98 -10.81
CA CYS A 8 -0.64 13.81 -10.06
C CYS A 8 0.56 14.31 -10.87
N LEU A 9 1.31 15.26 -10.31
CA LEU A 9 2.56 15.75 -10.87
C LEU A 9 3.72 14.83 -10.50
N THR A 10 4.53 14.46 -11.49
CA THR A 10 5.65 13.53 -11.33
C THR A 10 6.91 14.01 -12.03
N GLU A 11 8.06 13.53 -11.56
CA GLU A 11 9.36 13.65 -12.21
C GLU A 11 9.99 12.26 -12.35
N MET A 12 10.56 11.96 -13.51
CA MET A 12 11.21 10.68 -13.79
C MET A 12 12.72 10.81 -13.70
N PHE A 13 13.36 9.90 -12.97
CA PHE A 13 14.81 9.84 -12.84
C PHE A 13 15.30 8.49 -13.36
N LEU A 14 15.92 8.51 -14.53
CA LEU A 14 16.52 7.34 -15.16
C LEU A 14 17.97 7.24 -14.70
N TRP A 15 18.29 6.18 -13.97
CA TRP A 15 19.67 5.86 -13.58
C TRP A 15 20.37 5.19 -14.75
N SER A 16 20.69 5.99 -15.76
CA SER A 16 21.33 5.52 -16.98
C SER A 16 22.30 6.53 -17.56
N LEU A 17 23.36 6.01 -18.20
CA LEU A 17 24.33 6.78 -19.00
C LEU A 17 24.20 6.49 -20.51
N LYS A 18 23.20 5.70 -20.92
CA LYS A 18 23.03 5.28 -22.31
C LYS A 18 22.46 6.41 -23.16
N THR A 19 23.15 6.76 -24.23
CA THR A 19 22.74 7.83 -25.15
C THR A 19 21.59 7.42 -26.09
N ASN A 20 21.28 6.13 -26.19
CA ASN A 20 20.21 5.62 -27.06
C ASN A 20 18.80 5.72 -26.47
N LEU A 21 18.62 6.30 -25.28
CA LEU A 21 17.28 6.49 -24.69
C LEU A 21 16.50 7.65 -25.33
N CYS A 22 17.15 8.47 -26.18
CA CYS A 22 16.56 9.56 -26.98
C CYS A 22 15.46 10.35 -26.22
N ILE A 23 15.86 11.02 -25.13
CA ILE A 23 14.94 11.89 -24.38
C ILE A 23 14.75 13.18 -25.16
N ARG A 24 13.50 13.62 -25.36
CA ARG A 24 13.23 14.89 -26.05
C ARG A 24 13.74 16.07 -25.22
N ASP A 25 14.29 17.08 -25.88
CA ASP A 25 14.79 18.28 -25.20
C ASP A 25 13.69 19.02 -24.42
N GLU A 26 12.45 18.91 -24.90
CA GLU A 26 11.24 19.53 -24.33
C GLU A 26 10.79 18.86 -23.01
N ASP A 27 11.17 17.59 -22.79
CA ASP A 27 10.78 16.80 -21.62
C ASP A 27 11.63 17.18 -20.38
N ILE A 28 11.33 18.33 -19.77
CA ILE A 28 12.06 18.86 -18.60
C ILE A 28 11.93 17.98 -17.34
N GLY A 29 10.85 17.20 -17.24
CA GLY A 29 10.55 16.32 -16.10
C GLY A 29 11.24 14.97 -16.14
N ILE A 30 12.06 14.69 -17.16
CA ILE A 30 12.86 13.47 -17.25
C ILE A 30 14.33 13.80 -17.10
N HIS A 31 14.93 13.21 -16.09
CA HIS A 31 16.32 13.39 -15.70
C HIS A 31 17.12 12.12 -16.02
N GLN A 32 18.25 12.32 -16.71
CA GLN A 32 19.22 11.29 -17.04
C GLN A 32 20.63 11.84 -16.82
N TYR A 33 21.60 10.97 -16.52
CA TYR A 33 23.00 11.36 -16.42
C TYR A 33 23.68 11.45 -17.81
N CYS A 34 24.45 12.51 -18.04
CA CYS A 34 25.20 12.70 -19.29
C CYS A 34 26.66 12.19 -19.21
N ASP A 35 27.16 11.65 -20.33
CA ASP A 35 28.57 11.25 -20.46
C ASP A 35 29.44 12.44 -20.91
N LYS A 36 30.54 12.71 -20.18
CA LYS A 36 31.52 13.78 -20.51
C LYS A 36 32.14 13.70 -21.91
N LYS A 37 32.02 12.58 -22.62
CA LYS A 37 32.73 12.32 -23.88
C LYS A 37 32.04 12.83 -25.14
N GLU A 38 30.86 13.43 -25.07
CA GLU A 38 30.27 14.00 -26.28
C GLU A 38 30.94 15.34 -26.63
N PRO A 39 31.63 15.45 -27.78
CA PRO A 39 32.22 16.70 -28.21
C PRO A 39 31.11 17.70 -28.54
N ALA A 40 31.45 18.97 -28.40
CA ALA A 40 30.68 20.19 -28.65
C ALA A 40 30.04 20.33 -30.06
N SER A 41 29.87 19.25 -30.82
CA SER A 41 29.31 19.22 -32.17
C SER A 41 27.80 18.97 -32.24
N GLN A 42 27.12 18.77 -31.10
CA GLN A 42 25.64 18.75 -30.99
C GLN A 42 25.08 19.95 -30.18
N MET A 43 25.91 20.96 -29.89
CA MET A 43 25.51 22.23 -29.23
C MET A 43 24.74 23.16 -30.19
N LYS A 44 23.64 22.68 -30.77
CA LYS A 44 22.67 23.52 -31.52
C LYS A 44 21.30 23.61 -30.85
N HIS A 45 21.10 23.00 -29.68
CA HIS A 45 19.81 22.95 -29.00
C HIS A 45 19.81 23.86 -27.76
N SER A 46 19.21 25.05 -27.89
CA SER A 46 19.04 26.05 -26.80
C SER A 46 18.45 25.46 -25.51
N TYR A 47 17.56 24.47 -25.64
CA TYR A 47 16.85 23.85 -24.51
C TYR A 47 17.72 22.94 -23.64
N LEU A 48 18.80 22.34 -24.17
CA LEU A 48 19.65 21.44 -23.37
C LEU A 48 20.45 22.20 -22.30
N GLU A 49 20.97 23.38 -22.63
CA GLU A 49 21.67 24.22 -21.65
C GLU A 49 20.73 24.72 -20.55
N GLU A 50 19.48 25.05 -20.92
CA GLU A 50 18.45 25.45 -19.97
C GLU A 50 18.04 24.28 -19.07
N LYS A 51 17.87 23.07 -19.64
CA LYS A 51 17.58 21.84 -18.89
C LYS A 51 18.71 21.49 -17.93
N GLN A 52 19.97 21.65 -18.34
CA GLN A 52 21.12 21.48 -17.45
C GLN A 52 21.09 22.50 -16.30
N LYS A 53 20.90 23.79 -16.59
CA LYS A 53 20.81 24.85 -15.56
C LYS A 53 19.65 24.59 -14.59
N LEU A 54 18.50 24.12 -15.09
CA LEU A 54 17.35 23.75 -14.27
C LEU A 54 17.70 22.59 -13.33
N ALA A 55 18.32 21.53 -13.83
CA ALA A 55 18.76 20.39 -13.03
C ALA A 55 19.76 20.84 -11.94
N GLU A 56 20.76 21.62 -12.32
CA GLU A 56 21.78 22.13 -11.40
C GLU A 56 21.20 23.07 -10.33
N SER A 57 20.20 23.91 -10.68
CA SER A 57 19.51 24.77 -9.71
C SER A 57 18.69 24.02 -8.66
N ARG A 58 18.37 22.75 -8.92
CA ARG A 58 17.64 21.83 -8.04
C ARG A 58 18.55 20.81 -7.37
N ASP A 59 19.87 21.03 -7.44
CA ASP A 59 20.91 20.14 -6.94
C ASP A 59 20.91 18.73 -7.56
N TYR A 60 20.36 18.59 -8.78
CA TYR A 60 20.39 17.33 -9.51
C TYR A 60 21.70 17.19 -10.29
N PRO A 61 22.47 16.10 -10.08
CA PRO A 61 23.73 15.91 -10.78
C PRO A 61 23.48 15.62 -12.26
N TRP A 62 23.90 16.53 -13.13
CA TRP A 62 23.90 16.32 -14.59
C TRP A 62 24.98 15.33 -15.03
N ILE A 63 26.17 15.42 -14.41
CA ILE A 63 27.32 14.56 -14.69
C ILE A 63 27.75 13.87 -13.39
N LEU A 64 27.80 12.54 -13.42
CA LEU A 64 28.23 11.75 -12.28
C LEU A 64 29.73 11.99 -11.96
N LYS A 65 30.02 12.24 -10.68
CA LYS A 65 31.39 12.46 -10.20
C LYS A 65 32.18 11.16 -10.29
N THR A 66 33.43 11.24 -10.74
CA THR A 66 34.42 10.14 -10.76
C THR A 66 35.51 10.39 -9.72
N LYS A 67 35.15 10.80 -8.51
CA LYS A 67 36.13 11.01 -7.43
C LYS A 67 36.24 9.73 -6.60
N ARG A 68 37.47 9.31 -6.28
CA ARG A 68 37.69 8.23 -5.30
C ARG A 68 37.06 8.64 -3.95
N PRO A 69 36.47 7.69 -3.21
CA PRO A 69 36.52 6.24 -3.44
C PRO A 69 35.47 5.70 -4.42
N ASP A 70 34.35 6.41 -4.64
CA ASP A 70 33.20 5.88 -5.35
C ASP A 70 33.23 6.23 -6.85
N LYS A 71 33.67 5.27 -7.67
CA LYS A 71 33.64 5.35 -9.14
C LYS A 71 32.22 5.15 -9.68
N LEU A 72 31.26 5.93 -9.20
CA LEU A 72 29.83 5.77 -9.45
C LEU A 72 29.49 5.60 -10.95
N ARG A 73 30.12 6.39 -11.80
CA ARG A 73 29.96 6.31 -13.26
C ARG A 73 30.37 4.96 -13.85
N GLU A 74 31.51 4.40 -13.44
CA GLU A 74 31.97 3.09 -13.93
C GLU A 74 31.06 1.97 -13.42
N ALA A 75 30.70 2.03 -12.13
CA ALA A 75 29.80 1.07 -11.52
C ALA A 75 28.41 1.09 -12.19
N LEU A 76 27.86 2.26 -12.53
CA LEU A 76 26.58 2.34 -13.23
C LEU A 76 26.64 1.70 -14.62
N LYS A 77 27.70 1.94 -15.40
CA LYS A 77 27.90 1.28 -16.70
C LYS A 77 27.96 -0.24 -16.57
N GLU A 78 28.59 -0.73 -15.51
CA GLU A 78 28.68 -2.15 -15.22
C GLU A 78 27.31 -2.74 -14.83
N VAL A 79 26.49 -2.01 -14.05
CA VAL A 79 25.10 -2.43 -13.76
C VAL A 79 24.25 -2.48 -15.04
N GLU A 80 24.40 -1.49 -15.93
CA GLU A 80 23.70 -1.47 -17.21
C GLU A 80 24.06 -2.65 -18.11
N ASP A 81 25.34 -3.05 -18.15
CA ASP A 81 25.82 -4.24 -18.86
C ASP A 81 25.28 -5.53 -18.22
N LEU A 82 25.28 -5.61 -16.89
CA LEU A 82 24.68 -6.73 -16.15
C LEU A 82 23.19 -6.88 -16.47
N MET A 83 22.43 -5.78 -16.52
CA MET A 83 21.02 -5.82 -16.90
C MET A 83 20.81 -6.30 -18.34
N GLN A 84 21.70 -5.93 -19.27
CA GLN A 84 21.59 -6.38 -20.67
C GLN A 84 21.90 -7.88 -20.84
N ASN A 85 22.89 -8.38 -20.10
CA ASN A 85 23.46 -9.71 -20.29
C ASN A 85 22.90 -10.77 -19.35
N SER A 86 22.32 -10.37 -18.21
CA SER A 86 21.78 -11.27 -17.18
C SER A 86 20.41 -10.79 -16.71
N PRO A 87 19.40 -11.66 -16.61
CA PRO A 87 18.11 -11.23 -16.08
C PRO A 87 18.20 -10.89 -14.59
N CYS A 88 17.60 -9.77 -14.21
CA CYS A 88 17.42 -9.36 -12.82
C CYS A 88 16.25 -10.13 -12.20
N VAL A 89 16.56 -10.97 -11.21
CA VAL A 89 15.61 -11.87 -10.53
C VAL A 89 14.77 -11.11 -9.51
N LEU A 90 15.45 -10.34 -8.65
CA LEU A 90 14.84 -9.62 -7.55
C LEU A 90 15.22 -8.14 -7.66
N SER A 91 14.23 -7.26 -7.46
CA SER A 91 14.45 -5.84 -7.18
C SER A 91 13.63 -5.49 -5.96
N LYS A 92 14.27 -4.98 -4.92
CA LYS A 92 13.64 -4.70 -3.63
C LYS A 92 14.24 -3.48 -2.96
N TRP A 93 13.40 -2.65 -2.34
CA TRP A 93 13.83 -1.66 -1.36
C TRP A 93 14.25 -2.35 -0.06
N LYS A 94 15.52 -2.19 0.34
CA LYS A 94 16.00 -2.58 1.67
C LYS A 94 15.49 -1.58 2.72
N ASN A 95 15.56 -0.30 2.40
CA ASN A 95 15.04 0.82 3.16
C ASN A 95 14.70 1.96 2.18
N LYS A 96 14.31 3.13 2.69
CA LYS A 96 13.92 4.30 1.86
C LYS A 96 15.05 4.86 0.98
N HIS A 97 16.31 4.51 1.26
CA HIS A 97 17.50 5.05 0.62
C HIS A 97 18.31 3.99 -0.12
N THR A 98 17.92 2.71 -0.05
CA THR A 98 18.73 1.62 -0.58
C THR A 98 17.85 0.63 -1.31
N CYS A 99 18.09 0.48 -2.61
CA CYS A 99 17.48 -0.52 -3.47
C CYS A 99 18.51 -1.63 -3.78
N GLN A 100 18.08 -2.88 -3.75
CA GLN A 100 18.92 -4.04 -4.03
C GLN A 100 18.40 -4.79 -5.26
N LEU A 101 19.33 -5.17 -6.12
CA LEU A 101 19.08 -6.01 -7.30
C LEU A 101 19.86 -7.30 -7.17
N LEU A 102 19.23 -8.43 -7.44
CA LEU A 102 19.89 -9.72 -7.54
C LEU A 102 19.74 -10.26 -8.97
N PHE A 103 20.86 -10.64 -9.57
CA PHE A 103 20.89 -11.22 -10.92
C PHE A 103 20.94 -12.75 -10.87
N HIS A 104 20.50 -13.40 -11.96
CA HIS A 104 20.52 -14.87 -12.12
C HIS A 104 21.90 -15.48 -11.79
N SER A 105 22.98 -14.78 -12.12
CA SER A 105 24.36 -15.18 -11.88
C SER A 105 24.80 -15.13 -10.41
N GLY A 106 23.96 -14.62 -9.49
CA GLY A 106 24.29 -14.42 -8.08
C GLY A 106 25.02 -13.10 -7.79
N VAL A 107 25.12 -12.19 -8.77
CA VAL A 107 25.62 -10.83 -8.53
C VAL A 107 24.58 -10.04 -7.76
N LEU A 108 24.97 -9.47 -6.62
CA LEU A 108 24.14 -8.56 -5.81
C LEU A 108 24.59 -7.12 -6.06
N VAL A 109 23.67 -6.26 -6.45
CA VAL A 109 23.91 -4.83 -6.62
C VAL A 109 23.11 -4.06 -5.59
N SER A 110 23.78 -3.21 -4.80
CA SER A 110 23.14 -2.29 -3.87
C SER A 110 23.28 -0.85 -4.38
N LEU A 111 22.15 -0.20 -4.60
CA LEU A 111 22.00 1.18 -5.07
C LEU A 111 21.60 2.04 -3.88
N SER A 112 22.46 2.99 -3.49
CA SER A 112 22.16 3.95 -2.42
C SER A 112 21.75 5.29 -3.03
N LEU A 113 20.70 5.90 -2.47
CA LEU A 113 20.05 7.08 -3.00
C LEU A 113 20.05 8.24 -2.00
N SER A 114 20.18 9.44 -2.53
CA SER A 114 19.92 10.70 -1.84
C SER A 114 18.81 11.43 -2.59
N GLY A 115 17.61 11.47 -2.01
CA GLY A 115 16.41 11.79 -2.77
C GLY A 115 16.17 10.79 -3.92
N PRO A 116 15.72 11.25 -5.10
CA PRO A 116 15.60 10.39 -6.28
C PRO A 116 16.95 10.08 -6.96
N GLN A 117 18.06 10.65 -6.48
CA GLN A 117 19.36 10.60 -7.14
C GLN A 117 20.22 9.44 -6.63
N LEU A 118 20.96 8.84 -7.55
CA LEU A 118 21.91 7.78 -7.24
C LEU A 118 23.20 8.36 -6.64
N GLU A 119 23.52 7.96 -5.41
CA GLU A 119 24.71 8.41 -4.69
C GLU A 119 25.85 7.39 -4.76
N LYS A 120 25.53 6.11 -4.58
CA LYS A 120 26.52 5.02 -4.51
C LYS A 120 25.99 3.74 -5.12
N VAL A 121 26.87 3.02 -5.81
CA VAL A 121 26.59 1.68 -6.36
C VAL A 121 27.65 0.72 -5.87
N VAL A 122 27.22 -0.36 -5.21
CA VAL A 122 28.08 -1.45 -4.77
C VAL A 122 27.70 -2.72 -5.52
N ILE A 123 28.66 -3.30 -6.23
CA ILE A 123 28.50 -4.54 -6.98
C ILE A 123 29.28 -5.63 -6.24
N ASP A 124 28.57 -6.66 -5.78
CA ASP A 124 29.13 -7.78 -5.05
C ASP A 124 28.97 -9.07 -5.86
N ARG A 125 30.10 -9.76 -6.09
CA ARG A 125 30.19 -11.02 -6.85
C ARG A 125 30.51 -12.23 -5.97
N THR A 126 30.39 -12.11 -4.64
CA THR A 126 30.84 -13.13 -3.68
C THR A 126 30.15 -14.48 -3.87
N LEU A 127 28.92 -14.51 -4.39
CA LEU A 127 28.16 -15.73 -4.66
C LEU A 127 28.45 -16.35 -6.03
N VAL A 128 29.04 -15.58 -6.95
CA VAL A 128 29.33 -16.05 -8.32
C VAL A 128 30.33 -17.20 -8.24
N GLY A 129 29.96 -18.36 -8.79
CA GLY A 129 30.79 -19.57 -8.77
C GLY A 129 30.78 -20.36 -7.45
N LYS A 130 30.06 -19.91 -6.42
CA LYS A 130 29.86 -20.67 -5.16
C LYS A 130 28.53 -21.41 -5.11
N LEU A 131 27.61 -21.10 -6.01
CA LEU A 131 26.27 -21.70 -6.08
C LEU A 131 26.30 -22.95 -6.96
N ILE A 132 25.37 -23.88 -6.70
CA ILE A 132 25.18 -25.09 -7.51
C ILE A 132 24.73 -24.80 -8.95
N SER A 133 24.09 -23.64 -9.18
CA SER A 133 23.60 -23.21 -10.49
C SER A 133 23.57 -21.68 -10.60
N ASN A 134 23.63 -21.20 -11.83
CA ASN A 134 23.47 -19.78 -12.21
C ASN A 134 22.06 -19.48 -12.73
N THR A 135 21.06 -20.32 -12.40
CA THR A 135 19.65 -20.16 -12.79
C THR A 135 18.76 -19.85 -11.59
N ILE A 136 19.14 -18.83 -10.81
CA ILE A 136 18.35 -18.38 -9.66
C ILE A 136 16.97 -17.89 -10.16
N SER A 137 15.88 -18.45 -9.62
CA SER A 137 14.51 -18.09 -10.01
C SER A 137 13.87 -17.02 -9.14
N ASP A 138 14.17 -17.02 -7.84
CA ASP A 138 13.70 -16.05 -6.85
C ASP A 138 14.58 -16.08 -5.60
N ALA A 139 14.54 -15.03 -4.79
CA ALA A 139 15.36 -14.86 -3.60
C ALA A 139 14.69 -14.10 -2.46
N VAL A 140 15.03 -14.50 -1.23
CA VAL A 140 14.75 -13.73 -0.01
C VAL A 140 16.06 -13.20 0.55
N LEU A 141 16.16 -11.88 0.66
CA LEU A 141 17.29 -11.17 1.26
C LEU A 141 16.89 -10.60 2.63
N THR A 142 17.60 -11.01 3.68
CA THR A 142 17.51 -10.45 5.04
C THR A 142 18.89 -10.02 5.54
N ASP A 143 18.96 -9.33 6.67
CA ASP A 143 20.24 -8.93 7.27
C ASP A 143 21.04 -10.11 7.87
N ASN A 144 20.39 -11.26 8.09
CA ASN A 144 20.99 -12.42 8.76
C ASN A 144 21.22 -13.62 7.82
N PHE A 145 20.47 -13.71 6.73
CA PHE A 145 20.59 -14.80 5.76
C PHE A 145 20.02 -14.44 4.39
N ILE A 146 20.38 -15.25 3.40
CA ILE A 146 19.80 -15.24 2.05
C ILE A 146 19.24 -16.64 1.75
N ILE A 147 18.05 -16.69 1.15
CA ILE A 147 17.50 -17.92 0.57
C ILE A 147 17.38 -17.73 -0.94
N LEU A 148 17.89 -18.67 -1.72
CA LEU A 148 17.77 -18.69 -3.18
C LEU A 148 17.03 -19.94 -3.63
N SER A 149 16.20 -19.77 -4.64
CA SER A 149 15.60 -20.88 -5.40
C SER A 149 16.19 -20.94 -6.80
N PHE A 150 16.20 -22.13 -7.41
CA PHE A 150 16.74 -22.34 -8.75
C PHE A 150 15.67 -22.88 -9.70
N GLU A 151 15.77 -22.55 -10.99
CA GLU A 151 14.86 -23.07 -12.02
C GLU A 151 15.14 -24.54 -12.34
N ASP A 152 16.41 -24.91 -12.45
CA ASP A 152 16.84 -26.24 -12.92
C ASP A 152 16.94 -27.29 -11.80
N HIS A 153 16.91 -26.88 -10.53
CA HIS A 153 17.13 -27.77 -9.39
C HIS A 153 16.00 -27.68 -8.36
N ASN A 154 15.60 -28.83 -7.83
CA ASN A 154 14.64 -28.96 -6.73
C ASN A 154 15.35 -28.78 -5.37
N GLN A 155 16.16 -27.72 -5.26
CA GLN A 155 16.93 -27.39 -4.06
C GLN A 155 16.78 -25.90 -3.73
N LEU A 156 16.76 -25.58 -2.45
CA LEU A 156 16.91 -24.22 -1.94
C LEU A 156 18.32 -24.03 -1.39
N CYS A 157 18.95 -22.92 -1.73
CA CYS A 157 20.22 -22.51 -1.14
C CYS A 157 19.93 -21.62 0.07
N PHE A 158 20.47 -21.97 1.23
CA PHE A 158 20.43 -21.18 2.45
C PHE A 158 21.83 -20.68 2.80
N ILE A 159 22.00 -19.37 2.81
CA ILE A 159 23.26 -18.69 3.08
C ILE A 159 23.11 -17.94 4.40
N GLN A 160 23.74 -18.44 5.46
CA GLN A 160 23.68 -17.81 6.78
C GLN A 160 24.90 -16.91 7.01
N PHE A 161 24.69 -15.71 7.56
CA PHE A 161 25.77 -14.83 8.00
C PHE A 161 26.12 -15.12 9.46
N THR A 162 27.38 -15.47 9.71
CA THR A 162 27.87 -15.95 11.03
C THR A 162 28.49 -14.85 11.88
N LYS A 163 28.82 -13.69 11.28
CA LYS A 163 29.42 -12.54 11.96
C LYS A 163 28.51 -11.32 11.84
N THR A 164 27.97 -10.87 12.97
CA THR A 164 27.30 -9.56 13.09
C THR A 164 28.39 -8.50 13.15
N MET A 165 28.39 -7.53 12.23
CA MET A 165 29.25 -6.36 12.41
C MET A 165 28.78 -5.56 13.63
N ASP A 166 29.71 -5.14 14.50
CA ASP A 166 29.52 -4.10 15.52
C ASP A 166 29.42 -2.69 14.88
N SER A 167 28.74 -2.59 13.74
CA SER A 167 28.49 -1.33 13.04
C SER A 167 27.18 -0.73 13.60
N PRO A 168 27.18 0.50 14.13
CA PRO A 168 25.95 1.14 14.60
C PRO A 168 24.94 1.40 13.46
N ASP A 169 25.38 1.38 12.20
CA ASP A 169 24.51 1.51 11.02
C ASP A 169 24.02 0.14 10.53
N ALA A 170 22.85 -0.30 11.01
CA ALA A 170 22.16 -1.49 10.49
C ALA A 170 21.90 -1.41 8.97
N ASN A 171 21.72 -0.18 8.46
CA ASN A 171 21.48 0.10 7.04
C ASN A 171 22.60 -0.41 6.12
N LYS A 172 23.87 -0.33 6.54
CA LYS A 172 25.05 -0.68 5.72
C LYS A 172 25.39 -2.17 5.70
N ARG A 173 24.76 -2.99 6.56
CA ARG A 173 25.17 -4.38 6.84
C ARG A 173 25.12 -5.34 5.65
N LEU A 174 24.27 -5.07 4.65
CA LEU A 174 24.11 -5.90 3.44
C LEU A 174 24.52 -5.17 2.15
N GLU A 175 25.32 -4.10 2.24
CA GLU A 175 25.85 -3.44 1.04
C GLU A 175 26.91 -4.28 0.33
N LYS A 176 27.69 -5.07 1.10
CA LYS A 176 28.78 -5.90 0.56
C LYS A 176 28.90 -7.23 1.32
N LEU A 177 28.55 -8.33 0.64
CA LEU A 177 28.61 -9.70 1.16
C LEU A 177 30.03 -10.17 1.45
N SER A 178 31.03 -9.68 0.71
CA SER A 178 32.45 -10.04 0.94
C SER A 178 32.98 -9.66 2.33
N CYS A 179 32.28 -8.79 3.07
CA CYS A 179 32.63 -8.42 4.43
C CYS A 179 32.02 -9.35 5.49
N LEU A 180 31.18 -10.31 5.10
CA LEU A 180 30.46 -11.22 5.99
C LEU A 180 30.99 -12.64 5.86
N ASP A 181 31.23 -13.29 7.00
CA ASP A 181 31.52 -14.73 7.04
C ASP A 181 30.20 -15.49 6.80
N SER A 182 30.12 -16.19 5.67
CA SER A 182 28.89 -16.86 5.21
C SER A 182 29.05 -18.39 5.16
N LYS A 183 28.02 -19.10 5.63
CA LYS A 183 27.90 -20.55 5.50
C LYS A 183 26.79 -20.88 4.52
N ILE A 184 27.13 -21.62 3.47
CA ILE A 184 26.19 -22.06 2.43
C ILE A 184 25.74 -23.48 2.75
N SER A 185 24.44 -23.73 2.68
CA SER A 185 23.82 -25.04 2.84
C SER A 185 22.67 -25.21 1.84
N TYR A 186 22.31 -26.44 1.54
CA TYR A 186 21.26 -26.77 0.57
C TYR A 186 20.20 -27.64 1.22
N VAL A 187 18.95 -27.40 0.83
CA VAL A 187 17.78 -28.16 1.30
C VAL A 187 17.03 -28.66 0.08
N ASP A 188 16.84 -29.97 0.00
CA ASP A 188 16.02 -30.59 -1.05
C ASP A 188 14.55 -30.24 -0.83
N ILE A 189 13.88 -29.84 -1.90
CA ILE A 189 12.45 -29.52 -1.91
C ILE A 189 11.68 -30.44 -2.85
N LEU A 190 10.38 -30.54 -2.63
CA LEU A 190 9.49 -31.30 -3.48
C LEU A 190 9.30 -30.59 -4.83
N GLY A 191 9.11 -31.36 -5.89
CA GLY A 191 8.78 -30.85 -7.21
C GLY A 191 9.02 -31.89 -8.31
N PRO A 192 8.42 -31.72 -9.49
CA PRO A 192 8.66 -32.60 -10.62
C PRO A 192 10.14 -32.57 -11.01
N GLU A 193 10.77 -33.74 -11.14
CA GLU A 193 12.16 -33.85 -11.58
C GLU A 193 12.28 -33.58 -13.08
N GLY A 194 13.38 -32.91 -13.49
CA GLY A 194 13.71 -32.69 -14.91
C GLY A 194 12.90 -31.58 -15.61
N ARG A 195 12.12 -30.76 -14.89
CA ARG A 195 11.44 -29.58 -15.45
C ARG A 195 12.00 -28.30 -14.87
N ARG A 196 12.26 -27.31 -15.74
CA ARG A 196 12.49 -25.93 -15.33
C ARG A 196 11.23 -25.38 -14.69
N MET A 197 11.35 -24.94 -13.44
CA MET A 197 10.22 -24.43 -12.68
C MET A 197 10.60 -23.12 -12.01
N LYS A 198 9.85 -22.06 -12.34
CA LYS A 198 10.00 -20.79 -11.63
C LYS A 198 9.33 -20.92 -10.26
N ARG A 199 10.14 -20.81 -9.21
CA ARG A 199 9.69 -20.83 -7.82
C ARG A 199 9.68 -19.42 -7.25
N HIS A 200 8.73 -19.18 -6.36
CA HIS A 200 8.57 -17.92 -5.66
C HIS A 200 8.78 -18.12 -4.17
N LEU A 201 9.44 -17.17 -3.53
CA LEU A 201 9.78 -17.20 -2.12
C LEU A 201 9.17 -15.99 -1.41
N ALA A 202 8.57 -16.22 -0.24
CA ALA A 202 8.16 -15.14 0.65
C ALA A 202 8.51 -15.48 2.09
N ILE A 203 8.80 -14.46 2.89
CA ILE A 203 9.19 -14.58 4.29
C ILE A 203 8.25 -13.75 5.16
N ASN A 204 7.96 -14.22 6.37
CA ASN A 204 7.14 -13.48 7.30
C ASN A 204 7.91 -12.32 7.97
N CYS A 205 7.18 -11.44 8.65
CA CYS A 205 7.80 -10.26 9.27
C CYS A 205 8.74 -10.59 10.46
N VAL A 206 8.58 -11.77 11.08
CA VAL A 206 9.45 -12.26 12.17
C VAL A 206 10.72 -12.93 11.64
N GLN A 207 10.77 -13.24 10.34
CA GLN A 207 11.89 -13.90 9.65
C GLN A 207 12.23 -15.32 10.12
N ASP A 208 11.24 -16.05 10.64
CA ASP A 208 11.37 -17.44 11.09
C ASP A 208 10.65 -18.45 10.17
N LEU A 209 9.69 -18.00 9.38
CA LEU A 209 8.93 -18.83 8.44
C LEU A 209 9.05 -18.32 7.00
N VAL A 210 9.20 -19.26 6.08
CA VAL A 210 9.34 -18.99 4.65
C VAL A 210 8.37 -19.88 3.89
N ILE A 211 7.74 -19.35 2.84
CA ILE A 211 6.99 -20.15 1.88
C ILE A 211 7.76 -20.24 0.56
N CYS A 212 7.69 -21.41 -0.07
CA CYS A 212 8.14 -21.61 -1.44
C CYS A 212 6.98 -22.16 -2.27
N TRP A 213 6.60 -21.48 -3.35
CA TRP A 213 5.45 -21.86 -4.16
C TRP A 213 5.73 -21.75 -5.65
N TRP A 214 4.91 -22.43 -6.46
CA TRP A 214 4.98 -22.39 -7.92
C TRP A 214 3.61 -22.63 -8.53
N SER A 215 3.46 -22.28 -9.81
CA SER A 215 2.24 -22.60 -10.57
C SER A 215 2.11 -24.12 -10.72
N ALA A 216 0.98 -24.67 -10.27
CA ALA A 216 0.65 -26.06 -10.51
C ALA A 216 0.31 -26.23 -11.99
N THR A 217 1.10 -26.99 -12.74
CA THR A 217 0.76 -27.33 -14.12
C THR A 217 -0.60 -28.02 -14.10
N SER A 218 -1.52 -27.58 -14.98
CA SER A 218 -2.79 -28.25 -15.20
C SER A 218 -2.55 -29.75 -15.36
N ASP A 219 -3.50 -30.54 -14.84
CA ASP A 219 -3.49 -31.98 -14.57
C ASP A 219 -3.05 -32.86 -15.75
N GLY A 220 -1.80 -32.69 -16.21
CA GLY A 220 -1.12 -33.49 -17.19
C GLY A 220 -0.68 -34.79 -16.55
N ALA A 221 -1.66 -35.53 -16.01
CA ALA A 221 -1.53 -36.94 -15.77
C ALA A 221 -1.32 -37.58 -17.14
N TRP A 222 -0.11 -38.05 -17.41
CA TRP A 222 0.09 -38.94 -18.53
C TRP A 222 -0.76 -40.20 -18.28
N PRO A 223 -1.38 -40.79 -19.33
CA PRO A 223 -2.16 -42.02 -19.18
C PRO A 223 -1.39 -43.21 -18.58
N TRP A 224 -0.06 -43.10 -18.49
CA TRP A 224 0.87 -44.17 -18.10
C TRP A 224 1.78 -43.80 -16.92
N SER A 225 1.64 -42.61 -16.32
CA SER A 225 2.40 -42.27 -15.11
C SER A 225 1.67 -42.82 -13.88
N PRO A 226 2.37 -43.48 -12.94
CA PRO A 226 1.77 -43.92 -11.69
C PRO A 226 1.12 -42.73 -10.98
N ILE A 227 -0.01 -42.97 -10.32
CA ILE A 227 -0.80 -41.96 -9.61
C ILE A 227 0.16 -41.22 -8.66
N SER A 228 0.52 -39.99 -9.02
CA SER A 228 1.44 -39.15 -8.24
C SER A 228 0.93 -39.06 -6.81
N CYS A 229 1.81 -39.35 -5.84
CA CYS A 229 1.41 -39.32 -4.44
C CYS A 229 1.05 -37.87 -4.04
N GLN A 230 0.25 -37.65 -2.98
CA GLN A 230 -0.14 -36.28 -2.57
C GLN A 230 1.05 -35.32 -2.41
N ARG A 231 2.22 -35.88 -2.07
CA ARG A 231 3.50 -35.15 -1.95
C ARG A 231 3.98 -34.56 -3.28
N ASP A 232 3.80 -35.26 -4.40
CA ASP A 232 4.27 -34.82 -5.72
C ASP A 232 3.36 -33.77 -6.35
N ARG A 233 2.15 -33.59 -5.80
CA ARG A 233 1.15 -32.62 -6.26
C ARG A 233 1.16 -31.31 -5.45
N ALA A 234 2.00 -31.23 -4.42
CA ALA A 234 2.13 -30.00 -3.65
C ALA A 234 2.71 -28.89 -4.53
N ASN A 235 2.29 -27.65 -4.26
CA ASN A 235 2.77 -26.47 -4.95
C ASN A 235 2.96 -25.26 -4.02
N LEU A 236 2.80 -25.49 -2.70
CA LEU A 236 3.10 -24.56 -1.62
C LEU A 236 3.83 -25.32 -0.51
N LEU A 237 5.05 -24.91 -0.20
CA LEU A 237 5.88 -25.45 0.87
C LEU A 237 5.99 -24.43 1.99
N LEU A 238 5.88 -24.89 3.25
CA LEU A 238 6.22 -24.12 4.43
C LEU A 238 7.59 -24.58 4.95
N LEU A 239 8.49 -23.63 5.12
CA LEU A 239 9.86 -23.83 5.58
C LEU A 239 10.08 -23.08 6.90
N GLY A 240 10.83 -23.70 7.80
CA GLY A 240 11.29 -23.10 9.04
C GLY A 240 12.73 -22.64 8.88
N CYS A 241 13.02 -21.43 9.33
CA CYS A 241 14.35 -20.83 9.33
C CYS A 241 14.73 -20.49 10.78
N ALA A 242 15.08 -21.52 11.56
CA ALA A 242 15.46 -21.38 12.95
C ALA A 242 16.88 -21.92 13.19
N HIS A 243 17.60 -21.33 14.15
CA HIS A 243 18.92 -21.80 14.60
C HIS A 243 19.97 -21.99 13.49
N GLY A 244 19.91 -21.19 12.43
CA GLY A 244 20.86 -21.27 11.33
C GLY A 244 20.69 -22.48 10.42
N LYS A 245 19.48 -23.05 10.38
CA LYS A 245 19.11 -24.10 9.43
C LYS A 245 17.79 -23.75 8.76
N LEU A 246 17.68 -24.18 7.51
CA LEU A 246 16.44 -24.16 6.76
C LEU A 246 15.90 -25.60 6.71
N GLU A 247 14.63 -25.79 7.05
CA GLU A 247 13.99 -27.11 7.04
C GLU A 247 12.58 -27.05 6.45
N VAL A 248 12.18 -28.09 5.73
CA VAL A 248 10.82 -28.21 5.20
C VAL A 248 9.90 -28.70 6.31
N LEU A 249 8.95 -27.87 6.72
CA LEU A 249 8.02 -28.15 7.81
C LEU A 249 6.77 -28.88 7.32
N SER A 250 6.14 -28.36 6.25
CA SER A 250 4.95 -28.96 5.65
C SER A 250 4.78 -28.55 4.20
N TYR A 251 3.85 -29.20 3.51
CA TYR A 251 3.51 -28.95 2.12
C TYR A 251 2.00 -29.03 1.94
N VAL A 252 1.47 -28.21 1.04
CA VAL A 252 0.05 -28.18 0.67
C VAL A 252 -0.07 -28.07 -0.85
N ARG A 253 -1.14 -28.70 -1.36
CA ARG A 253 -1.65 -28.46 -2.71
C ARG A 253 -2.73 -27.39 -2.60
N THR A 254 -2.58 -26.27 -3.29
CA THR A 254 -3.65 -25.29 -3.43
C THR A 254 -4.77 -25.85 -4.28
N GLU A 255 -6.01 -25.40 -4.05
CA GLU A 255 -7.17 -25.88 -4.81
C GLU A 255 -7.10 -25.42 -6.27
N TRP A 256 -6.64 -24.18 -6.47
CA TRP A 256 -6.50 -23.57 -7.79
C TRP A 256 -5.08 -23.06 -8.05
N GLU A 257 -4.81 -22.59 -9.27
CA GLU A 257 -3.49 -22.05 -9.62
C GLU A 257 -3.22 -20.75 -8.85
N PRO A 258 -2.16 -20.67 -8.03
CA PRO A 258 -1.84 -19.46 -7.29
C PRO A 258 -1.31 -18.38 -8.23
N LEU A 259 -1.92 -17.19 -8.17
CA LEU A 259 -1.46 -15.95 -8.79
C LEU A 259 -0.44 -15.23 -7.88
N ASP A 260 -0.67 -15.26 -6.58
CA ASP A 260 0.20 -14.67 -5.56
C ASP A 260 0.07 -15.45 -4.24
N ALA A 261 1.17 -15.55 -3.51
CA ALA A 261 1.19 -16.08 -2.16
C ALA A 261 2.24 -15.34 -1.32
N ARG A 262 1.82 -14.78 -0.19
CA ARG A 262 2.66 -14.00 0.73
C ARG A 262 2.22 -14.18 2.17
N PHE A 263 3.09 -13.87 3.12
CA PHE A 263 2.68 -13.77 4.53
C PHE A 263 1.88 -12.49 4.77
N SER A 264 0.94 -12.57 5.73
CA SER A 264 0.25 -11.39 6.22
C SER A 264 1.22 -10.46 6.95
N CYS A 265 1.13 -9.16 6.66
CA CYS A 265 1.86 -8.13 7.37
C CYS A 265 1.32 -7.91 8.80
N LEU A 266 0.04 -8.26 9.04
CA LEU A 266 -0.63 -8.12 10.33
C LEU A 266 -0.48 -9.37 11.20
N GLN A 267 -0.43 -10.56 10.60
CA GLN A 267 -0.35 -11.84 11.30
C GLN A 267 0.78 -12.73 10.74
N PRO A 268 1.95 -12.82 11.40
CA PRO A 268 3.13 -13.51 10.85
C PRO A 268 2.97 -15.01 10.60
N GLN A 269 1.94 -15.62 11.18
CA GLN A 269 1.62 -17.05 11.03
C GLN A 269 0.47 -17.29 10.04
N GLN A 270 0.06 -16.28 9.28
CA GLN A 270 -0.91 -16.43 8.21
C GLN A 270 -0.27 -16.23 6.84
N VAL A 271 -0.61 -17.11 5.92
CA VAL A 271 -0.26 -17.01 4.50
C VAL A 271 -1.53 -16.67 3.73
N LEU A 272 -1.47 -15.58 2.97
CA LEU A 272 -2.54 -15.13 2.10
C LEU A 272 -2.21 -15.55 0.67
N THR A 273 -3.14 -16.22 0.00
CA THR A 273 -3.01 -16.54 -1.43
C THR A 273 -4.15 -15.91 -2.22
N VAL A 274 -3.87 -15.68 -3.50
CA VAL A 274 -4.87 -15.35 -4.51
C VAL A 274 -4.78 -16.43 -5.57
N GLU A 275 -5.84 -17.19 -5.78
CA GLU A 275 -5.86 -18.34 -6.68
C GLU A 275 -6.87 -18.12 -7.82
N ARG A 276 -6.51 -18.53 -9.04
CA ARG A 276 -7.34 -18.38 -10.25
C ARG A 276 -8.38 -19.50 -10.30
N SER A 277 -9.55 -19.24 -9.76
CA SER A 277 -10.63 -20.20 -9.68
C SER A 277 -11.63 -20.04 -10.83
N VAL A 278 -12.51 -21.04 -10.97
CA VAL A 278 -13.57 -21.03 -11.97
C VAL A 278 -14.88 -21.45 -11.30
N SER A 279 -15.97 -20.74 -11.62
CA SER A 279 -17.30 -21.04 -11.07
C SER A 279 -17.87 -22.35 -11.65
N ALA A 280 -18.94 -22.88 -11.05
CA ALA A 280 -19.66 -24.03 -11.60
C ALA A 280 -20.21 -23.77 -13.02
N ALA A 281 -20.49 -22.50 -13.34
CA ALA A 281 -20.93 -22.04 -14.66
C ALA A 281 -19.76 -21.80 -15.65
N LYS A 282 -18.52 -22.15 -15.26
CA LYS A 282 -17.29 -21.89 -16.03
C LYS A 282 -16.92 -20.41 -16.17
N GLU A 283 -17.40 -19.56 -15.27
CA GLU A 283 -17.05 -18.14 -15.24
C GLU A 283 -15.75 -17.93 -14.46
N PRO A 284 -14.90 -16.96 -14.84
CA PRO A 284 -13.66 -16.69 -14.14
C PRO A 284 -13.92 -16.11 -12.75
N MET A 285 -13.17 -16.59 -11.77
CA MET A 285 -13.25 -16.17 -10.37
C MET A 285 -11.83 -15.96 -9.83
N ALA A 286 -11.71 -15.25 -8.72
CA ALA A 286 -10.50 -15.24 -7.90
C ALA A 286 -10.85 -15.66 -6.47
N ASP A 287 -10.15 -16.68 -5.98
CA ASP A 287 -10.28 -17.14 -4.60
C ASP A 287 -9.17 -16.50 -3.75
N SER A 288 -9.57 -15.67 -2.80
CA SER A 288 -8.68 -15.13 -1.76
C SER A 288 -8.69 -16.08 -0.57
N CYS A 289 -7.63 -16.87 -0.42
CA CYS A 289 -7.52 -17.89 0.64
C CYS A 289 -6.61 -17.42 1.77
N VAL A 290 -6.97 -17.80 3.00
CA VAL A 290 -6.17 -17.57 4.22
C VAL A 290 -5.74 -18.92 4.77
N TYR A 291 -4.44 -19.18 4.75
CA TYR A 291 -3.83 -20.36 5.34
C TYR A 291 -3.22 -20.03 6.70
N LYS A 292 -3.51 -20.86 7.71
CA LYS A 292 -2.91 -20.73 9.04
C LYS A 292 -1.75 -21.70 9.21
N CYS A 293 -0.62 -21.17 9.67
CA CYS A 293 0.57 -21.93 10.03
C CYS A 293 0.52 -22.24 11.52
N ALA A 294 0.11 -23.45 11.90
CA ALA A 294 0.05 -23.88 13.29
C ALA A 294 0.80 -25.20 13.48
N ARG A 295 1.66 -25.27 14.50
CA ARG A 295 2.45 -26.48 14.86
C ARG A 295 3.18 -27.08 13.64
N SER A 296 3.85 -26.22 12.86
CA SER A 296 4.60 -26.60 11.66
C SER A 296 3.74 -27.19 10.53
N ARG A 297 2.42 -27.04 10.58
CA ARG A 297 1.48 -27.42 9.52
C ARG A 297 0.80 -26.18 8.96
N ILE A 298 0.55 -26.20 7.65
CA ILE A 298 -0.23 -25.19 6.95
C ILE A 298 -1.59 -25.78 6.54
N GLN A 299 -2.67 -25.05 6.83
CA GLN A 299 -4.04 -25.46 6.51
C GLN A 299 -4.87 -24.27 6.05
N CYS A 300 -5.72 -24.48 5.03
CA CYS A 300 -6.65 -23.45 4.57
C CYS A 300 -7.73 -23.22 5.63
N ALA A 301 -7.82 -22.00 6.15
CA ALA A 301 -8.74 -21.62 7.21
C ALA A 301 -9.97 -20.86 6.69
N ALA A 302 -9.82 -20.10 5.61
CA ALA A 302 -10.91 -19.34 4.99
C ALA A 302 -10.67 -19.15 3.50
N VAL A 303 -11.76 -19.12 2.72
CA VAL A 303 -11.75 -18.85 1.28
C VAL A 303 -12.85 -17.84 0.96
N THR A 304 -12.48 -16.74 0.32
CA THR A 304 -13.41 -15.73 -0.18
C THR A 304 -13.38 -15.76 -1.71
N ARG A 305 -14.50 -16.07 -2.34
CA ARG A 305 -14.61 -16.16 -3.80
C ARG A 305 -15.12 -14.84 -4.38
N ILE A 306 -14.37 -14.28 -5.33
CA ILE A 306 -14.65 -12.99 -5.94
C ILE A 306 -15.00 -13.23 -7.42
N PRO A 307 -16.22 -12.88 -7.86
CA PRO A 307 -16.61 -13.04 -9.26
C PRO A 307 -15.93 -12.02 -10.16
N LEU A 308 -15.45 -12.48 -11.33
CA LEU A 308 -14.75 -11.66 -12.31
C LEU A 308 -15.40 -11.77 -13.69
N ARG A 309 -15.21 -10.76 -14.54
CA ARG A 309 -15.62 -10.79 -15.95
C ARG A 309 -14.59 -11.50 -16.84
N ALA A 310 -13.31 -11.38 -16.48
CA ALA A 310 -12.19 -12.03 -17.16
C ALA A 310 -11.20 -12.59 -16.12
N ARG A 311 -10.24 -13.41 -16.57
CA ARG A 311 -9.25 -14.03 -15.68
C ARG A 311 -8.31 -12.98 -15.08
N ALA A 312 -7.97 -13.13 -13.80
CA ALA A 312 -6.99 -12.28 -13.14
C ALA A 312 -5.55 -12.59 -13.59
N ILE A 313 -4.79 -11.56 -13.97
CA ILE A 313 -3.40 -11.63 -14.42
C ILE A 313 -2.41 -11.04 -13.42
N SER A 314 -2.86 -10.12 -12.56
CA SER A 314 -2.06 -9.46 -11.54
C SER A 314 -2.91 -9.16 -10.31
N CYS A 315 -2.26 -8.98 -9.16
CA CYS A 315 -2.96 -8.59 -7.94
C CYS A 315 -2.05 -7.85 -6.97
N CYS A 316 -2.67 -7.10 -6.06
CA CYS A 316 -2.00 -6.55 -4.89
C CYS A 316 -2.99 -6.38 -3.73
N ARG A 317 -2.46 -6.25 -2.52
CA ARG A 317 -3.23 -5.89 -1.32
C ARG A 317 -2.81 -4.52 -0.84
N ASP A 318 -3.72 -3.83 -0.17
CA ASP A 318 -3.38 -2.63 0.57
C ASP A 318 -2.57 -2.97 1.83
N VAL A 319 -2.07 -1.94 2.52
CA VAL A 319 -1.23 -2.11 3.72
C VAL A 319 -1.99 -2.67 4.91
N THR A 320 -3.31 -2.47 4.98
CA THR A 320 -4.17 -3.01 6.05
C THR A 320 -4.74 -4.38 5.72
N GLU A 321 -4.48 -4.91 4.52
CA GLU A 321 -4.92 -6.20 4.00
C GLU A 321 -6.45 -6.38 3.96
N ASP A 322 -7.22 -5.29 4.08
CA ASP A 322 -8.68 -5.29 4.00
C ASP A 322 -9.20 -5.09 2.57
N LYS A 323 -8.32 -4.68 1.65
CA LYS A 323 -8.61 -4.46 0.24
C LYS A 323 -7.72 -5.34 -0.64
N LEU A 324 -8.35 -6.05 -1.57
CA LEU A 324 -7.67 -6.85 -2.60
C LEU A 324 -7.98 -6.28 -3.97
N VAL A 325 -6.95 -5.95 -4.74
CA VAL A 325 -7.07 -5.50 -6.13
C VAL A 325 -6.61 -6.57 -7.09
N LEU A 326 -7.37 -6.75 -8.16
CA LEU A 326 -7.15 -7.72 -9.23
C LEU A 326 -7.14 -7.00 -10.58
N GLY A 327 -6.09 -7.19 -11.37
CA GLY A 327 -6.06 -6.78 -12.77
C GLY A 327 -6.45 -7.97 -13.66
N CYS A 328 -7.33 -7.75 -14.62
CA CYS A 328 -7.89 -8.81 -15.46
C CYS A 328 -7.45 -8.72 -16.93
N GLU A 329 -7.61 -9.83 -17.67
CA GLU A 329 -7.26 -9.95 -19.11
C GLU A 329 -8.05 -9.00 -20.02
N ASP A 330 -9.23 -8.53 -19.60
CA ASP A 330 -10.10 -7.58 -20.33
C ASP A 330 -9.79 -6.10 -20.00
N SER A 331 -8.63 -5.83 -19.40
CA SER A 331 -8.22 -4.53 -18.89
C SER A 331 -9.13 -3.97 -17.78
N SER A 332 -9.96 -4.79 -17.14
CA SER A 332 -10.67 -4.38 -15.93
C SER A 332 -9.78 -4.46 -14.69
N VAL A 333 -9.96 -3.51 -13.78
CA VAL A 333 -9.38 -3.51 -12.44
C VAL A 333 -10.53 -3.68 -11.45
N VAL A 334 -10.42 -4.69 -10.60
CA VAL A 334 -11.45 -5.08 -9.64
C VAL A 334 -10.91 -4.90 -8.23
N LEU A 335 -11.60 -4.13 -7.41
CA LEU A 335 -11.28 -3.91 -6.00
C LEU A 335 -12.32 -4.62 -5.14
N TYR A 336 -11.88 -5.55 -4.30
CA TYR A 336 -12.72 -6.20 -3.29
C TYR A 336 -12.40 -5.64 -1.90
N GLU A 337 -13.40 -5.06 -1.23
CA GLU A 337 -13.30 -4.60 0.15
C GLU A 337 -13.88 -5.64 1.11
N ALA A 338 -13.04 -6.24 1.95
CA ALA A 338 -13.41 -7.38 2.78
C ALA A 338 -14.43 -7.06 3.88
N TYR A 339 -14.41 -5.83 4.41
CA TYR A 339 -15.30 -5.43 5.49
C TYR A 339 -16.76 -5.31 5.02
N SER A 340 -16.99 -4.51 3.99
CA SER A 340 -18.32 -4.28 3.41
C SER A 340 -18.76 -5.42 2.49
N ARG A 341 -17.81 -6.28 2.08
CA ARG A 341 -17.98 -7.33 1.07
C ARG A 341 -18.46 -6.78 -0.27
N VAL A 342 -18.04 -5.56 -0.60
CA VAL A 342 -18.37 -4.89 -1.86
C VAL A 342 -17.22 -5.09 -2.85
N THR A 343 -17.59 -5.28 -4.11
CA THR A 343 -16.66 -5.31 -5.24
C THR A 343 -16.89 -4.08 -6.10
N LEU A 344 -15.86 -3.27 -6.31
CA LEU A 344 -15.83 -2.17 -7.27
C LEU A 344 -15.09 -2.63 -8.54
N LEU A 345 -15.50 -2.10 -9.68
CA LEU A 345 -14.91 -2.40 -10.98
C LEU A 345 -14.67 -1.10 -11.75
N ALA A 346 -13.47 -0.94 -12.27
CA ALA A 346 -13.08 0.13 -13.18
C ALA A 346 -12.48 -0.46 -14.45
N GLN A 347 -12.62 0.26 -15.57
CA GLN A 347 -11.97 -0.09 -16.82
C GLN A 347 -10.65 0.70 -16.92
N ALA A 348 -9.52 0.00 -16.99
CA ALA A 348 -8.24 0.63 -17.25
C ALA A 348 -8.08 0.90 -18.76
N GLU A 349 -7.31 1.95 -19.08
CA GLU A 349 -6.93 2.29 -20.45
C GLU A 349 -5.77 1.43 -20.97
N LEU A 350 -5.19 0.62 -20.08
CA LEU A 350 -4.06 -0.26 -20.34
C LEU A 350 -4.29 -1.67 -19.77
N LEU A 351 -3.52 -2.65 -20.24
CA LEU A 351 -3.57 -4.01 -19.69
C LEU A 351 -2.82 -4.06 -18.33
N PRO A 352 -3.47 -4.42 -17.22
CA PRO A 352 -2.90 -4.31 -15.87
C PRO A 352 -1.91 -5.46 -15.57
N ALA A 353 -0.70 -5.39 -16.14
CA ALA A 353 0.33 -6.41 -15.95
C ALA A 353 0.98 -6.36 -14.56
N VAL A 354 1.15 -5.17 -13.99
CA VAL A 354 1.71 -4.95 -12.66
C VAL A 354 0.83 -3.97 -11.88
N ILE A 355 0.62 -4.22 -10.58
CA ILE A 355 -0.22 -3.37 -9.73
C ILE A 355 0.46 -3.19 -8.38
N THR A 356 0.45 -1.97 -7.84
CA THR A 356 0.97 -1.71 -6.50
C THR A 356 0.21 -0.58 -5.81
N TYR A 357 -0.01 -0.74 -4.50
CA TYR A 357 -0.58 0.29 -3.64
C TYR A 357 0.51 1.18 -3.09
N HIS A 358 0.25 2.49 -3.06
CA HIS A 358 1.08 3.41 -2.30
C HIS A 358 1.07 3.03 -0.81
N PRO A 359 2.21 3.08 -0.09
CA PRO A 359 2.29 2.67 1.31
C PRO A 359 1.38 3.45 2.28
N SER A 360 0.98 4.68 1.93
CA SER A 360 -0.01 5.44 2.72
C SER A 360 -1.47 5.05 2.43
N GLY A 361 -1.70 4.20 1.44
CA GLY A 361 -3.03 3.86 0.93
C GLY A 361 -3.66 4.96 0.06
N ALA A 362 -2.92 5.97 -0.39
CA ALA A 362 -3.49 7.10 -1.15
C ALA A 362 -3.92 6.75 -2.59
N VAL A 363 -3.06 6.05 -3.32
CA VAL A 363 -3.24 5.76 -4.74
C VAL A 363 -2.85 4.33 -5.07
N LEU A 364 -3.53 3.79 -6.08
CA LEU A 364 -3.21 2.55 -6.76
C LEU A 364 -2.52 2.87 -8.08
N VAL A 365 -1.37 2.23 -8.34
CA VAL A 365 -0.66 2.35 -9.63
C VAL A 365 -0.80 1.04 -10.38
N VAL A 366 -1.24 1.15 -11.63
CA VAL A 366 -1.39 0.04 -12.56
C VAL A 366 -0.43 0.27 -13.73
N GLY A 367 0.36 -0.73 -14.08
CA GLY A 367 1.31 -0.66 -15.18
C GLY A 367 1.10 -1.74 -16.23
N SER A 368 1.35 -1.39 -17.50
CA SER A 368 1.31 -2.32 -18.62
C SER A 368 2.68 -2.79 -19.02
N SER A 369 2.79 -3.99 -19.60
CA SER A 369 4.03 -4.49 -20.16
C SER A 369 4.56 -3.65 -21.33
N GLN A 370 3.75 -2.73 -21.88
CA GLN A 370 4.12 -1.80 -22.95
C GLN A 370 4.80 -0.52 -22.44
N GLY A 371 5.01 -0.39 -21.12
CA GLY A 371 5.64 0.80 -20.55
C GLY A 371 4.64 1.95 -20.39
N GLU A 372 3.45 1.65 -19.91
CA GLU A 372 2.43 2.65 -19.57
C GLU A 372 2.05 2.53 -18.10
N LEU A 373 1.74 3.64 -17.45
CA LEU A 373 1.22 3.69 -16.08
C LEU A 373 -0.11 4.44 -16.02
N GLN A 374 -1.04 3.95 -15.20
CA GLN A 374 -2.30 4.61 -14.88
C GLN A 374 -2.48 4.65 -13.36
N LEU A 375 -3.08 5.72 -12.86
CA LEU A 375 -3.33 5.92 -11.43
C LEU A 375 -4.82 5.82 -11.14
N PHE A 376 -5.15 5.23 -10.00
CA PHE A 376 -6.49 5.24 -9.43
C PHE A 376 -6.43 5.68 -7.97
N ASP A 377 -7.50 6.32 -7.50
CA ASP A 377 -7.67 6.61 -6.08
C ASP A 377 -8.14 5.37 -5.29
N THR A 378 -8.49 5.57 -4.02
CA THR A 378 -8.99 4.52 -3.13
C THR A 378 -10.41 4.03 -3.44
N ALA A 379 -11.20 4.84 -4.14
CA ALA A 379 -12.54 4.52 -4.62
C ALA A 379 -12.53 3.94 -6.05
N LEU A 380 -11.34 3.71 -6.61
CA LEU A 380 -11.10 3.20 -7.96
C LEU A 380 -11.45 4.19 -9.08
N SER A 381 -11.50 5.49 -8.77
CA SER A 381 -11.63 6.55 -9.77
C SER A 381 -10.27 6.86 -10.40
N PRO A 382 -10.17 7.01 -11.74
CA PRO A 382 -8.91 7.28 -12.41
C PRO A 382 -8.41 8.69 -12.07
N ILE A 383 -7.13 8.81 -11.71
CA ILE A 383 -6.44 10.09 -11.50
C ILE A 383 -5.50 10.31 -12.68
N LYS A 384 -5.54 11.49 -13.28
CA LYS A 384 -4.60 11.83 -14.35
C LYS A 384 -3.18 11.95 -13.83
N ILE A 385 -2.20 11.79 -14.72
CA ILE A 385 -0.79 11.92 -14.41
C ILE A 385 -0.15 12.92 -15.38
N GLN A 386 0.78 13.71 -14.86
CA GLN A 386 1.56 14.64 -15.65
C GLN A 386 3.03 14.55 -15.23
N LEU A 387 3.93 14.36 -16.19
CA LEU A 387 5.35 14.64 -16.00
C LEU A 387 5.56 16.15 -15.95
N LEU A 388 6.51 16.62 -15.14
CA LEU A 388 6.88 18.03 -15.12
C LEU A 388 7.19 18.50 -16.55
N ALA A 389 6.41 19.47 -17.01
CA ALA A 389 6.46 20.04 -18.35
C ALA A 389 6.14 21.54 -18.27
N GLN A 390 6.46 22.29 -19.31
CA GLN A 390 6.10 23.72 -19.39
C GLN A 390 4.59 23.91 -19.54
N ASP A 391 3.98 23.05 -20.36
CA ASP A 391 2.55 23.10 -20.65
C ASP A 391 1.73 22.25 -19.67
N TYR A 392 0.47 22.66 -19.49
CA TYR A 392 -0.53 21.91 -18.74
C TYR A 392 -1.21 20.87 -19.65
N SER A 393 -0.82 19.60 -19.50
CA SER A 393 -1.33 18.51 -20.34
C SER A 393 -1.45 17.18 -19.55
N PRO A 394 -2.26 17.13 -18.49
CA PRO A 394 -2.44 15.89 -17.73
C PRO A 394 -3.15 14.82 -18.56
N GLU A 395 -2.51 13.65 -18.65
CA GLU A 395 -2.97 12.48 -19.40
C GLU A 395 -3.55 11.43 -18.45
N ALA A 396 -4.41 10.55 -18.96
CA ALA A 396 -4.92 9.43 -18.16
C ALA A 396 -3.85 8.35 -17.92
N THR A 397 -2.95 8.16 -18.89
CA THR A 397 -1.83 7.24 -18.80
C THR A 397 -0.51 7.95 -19.06
N LEU A 398 0.53 7.64 -18.26
CA LEU A 398 1.89 8.03 -18.56
C LEU A 398 2.54 6.98 -19.47
N GLN A 399 2.84 7.34 -20.71
CA GLN A 399 3.46 6.43 -21.68
C GLN A 399 4.95 6.72 -21.82
N PHE A 400 5.81 5.82 -21.33
CA PHE A 400 7.26 6.05 -21.36
C PHE A 400 7.82 6.13 -22.79
N SER A 401 7.23 5.38 -23.72
CA SER A 401 7.62 5.36 -25.15
C SER A 401 7.43 6.70 -25.86
N LYS A 402 6.54 7.58 -25.37
CA LYS A 402 6.38 8.94 -25.91
C LYS A 402 7.59 9.82 -25.60
N HIS A 403 8.19 9.64 -24.42
CA HIS A 403 9.22 10.54 -23.89
C HIS A 403 10.64 9.98 -23.99
N CYS A 404 10.77 8.66 -24.07
CA CYS A 404 12.05 7.96 -24.20
C CYS A 404 11.88 6.78 -25.16
N GLU A 405 12.82 6.61 -26.09
CA GLU A 405 12.89 5.39 -26.91
C GLU A 405 13.43 4.24 -26.05
N VAL A 406 12.58 3.71 -25.18
CA VAL A 406 12.86 2.54 -24.36
C VAL A 406 12.25 1.33 -25.08
N PRO A 407 13.04 0.50 -25.80
CA PRO A 407 12.50 -0.62 -26.56
C PRO A 407 12.09 -1.81 -25.66
N THR A 408 11.84 -1.59 -24.37
CA THR A 408 11.80 -2.66 -23.37
C THR A 408 10.53 -2.65 -22.53
N SER A 409 10.07 -3.85 -22.20
CA SER A 409 8.84 -4.08 -21.46
C SER A 409 8.98 -3.66 -20.00
N LEU A 410 7.97 -3.00 -19.44
CA LEU A 410 7.93 -2.72 -18.00
C LEU A 410 7.68 -4.03 -17.23
N ILE A 411 8.65 -4.43 -16.41
CA ILE A 411 8.60 -5.72 -15.69
C ILE A 411 8.14 -5.54 -14.24
N GLN A 412 8.48 -4.43 -13.60
CA GLN A 412 8.20 -4.25 -12.18
C GLN A 412 8.05 -2.78 -11.81
N ILE A 413 7.07 -2.54 -10.94
CA ILE A 413 6.91 -1.29 -10.20
C ILE A 413 6.90 -1.57 -8.70
N GLN A 414 7.57 -0.74 -7.90
CA GLN A 414 7.61 -0.93 -6.45
C GLN A 414 7.86 0.37 -5.69
N TRP A 415 6.96 0.70 -4.76
CA TRP A 415 7.14 1.86 -3.89
C TRP A 415 8.27 1.69 -2.89
N ALA A 416 8.99 2.77 -2.63
CA ALA A 416 9.89 2.88 -1.49
C ALA A 416 9.06 2.93 -0.20
N ALA A 417 9.01 1.82 0.53
CA ALA A 417 8.26 1.70 1.78
C ALA A 417 9.20 1.48 2.98
N PRO A 418 8.93 2.08 4.15
CA PRO A 418 9.65 1.73 5.36
C PRO A 418 9.36 0.27 5.76
N PRO A 419 10.38 -0.53 6.13
CA PRO A 419 10.15 -1.82 6.77
C PRO A 419 9.66 -1.60 8.20
N VAL A 420 8.33 -1.60 8.41
CA VAL A 420 7.58 -1.79 9.69
C VAL A 420 8.04 -0.98 10.92
N ALA A 421 8.93 0.00 10.78
CA ALA A 421 9.38 0.86 11.86
C ALA A 421 8.55 2.16 11.91
N SER A 422 8.17 2.55 13.12
CA SER A 422 7.46 3.80 13.41
C SER A 422 8.18 5.00 12.77
N PRO A 423 7.45 5.95 12.17
CA PRO A 423 8.06 7.16 11.61
C PRO A 423 8.74 7.96 12.72
N SER A 424 10.06 8.15 12.61
CA SER A 424 10.74 9.20 13.37
C SER A 424 10.33 10.55 12.79
N PRO A 425 9.90 11.53 13.61
CA PRO A 425 9.39 12.82 13.12
C PRO A 425 10.45 13.74 12.48
N ASP A 426 11.74 13.39 12.57
CA ASP A 426 12.89 14.26 12.27
C ASP A 426 13.75 13.85 11.06
N SER A 427 13.39 12.81 10.30
CA SER A 427 14.13 12.48 9.08
C SER A 427 13.51 13.18 7.86
N MET A 428 14.36 13.81 7.04
CA MET A 428 14.09 14.24 5.67
C MET A 428 13.87 13.00 4.78
N ASP A 429 12.84 12.22 5.11
CA ASP A 429 12.57 10.95 4.49
C ASP A 429 12.03 11.16 3.09
N ILE A 430 12.53 10.36 2.16
CA ILE A 430 12.06 10.37 0.78
C ILE A 430 10.77 9.56 0.76
N HIS A 431 9.68 10.24 0.42
CA HIS A 431 8.37 9.67 0.29
C HIS A 431 7.97 9.65 -1.19
N ASP A 432 7.07 8.74 -1.56
CA ASP A 432 6.43 8.71 -2.87
C ASP A 432 7.39 8.51 -4.07
N LEU A 433 8.46 7.72 -3.86
CA LEU A 433 9.28 7.18 -4.94
C LEU A 433 8.77 5.81 -5.37
N LEU A 434 8.44 5.69 -6.66
CA LEU A 434 8.09 4.45 -7.32
C LEU A 434 9.28 3.97 -8.15
N LEU A 435 9.90 2.85 -7.78
CA LEU A 435 10.87 2.16 -8.62
C LEU A 435 10.16 1.68 -9.90
N VAL A 436 10.77 1.93 -11.04
CA VAL A 436 10.31 1.49 -12.36
C VAL A 436 11.46 0.72 -13.02
N ARG A 437 11.23 -0.57 -13.30
CA ARG A 437 12.23 -1.45 -13.91
C ARG A 437 11.75 -1.99 -15.25
N PHE A 438 12.50 -1.66 -16.29
CA PHE A 438 12.30 -2.21 -17.62
C PHE A 438 13.16 -3.47 -17.85
N ASP A 439 12.71 -4.34 -18.75
CA ASP A 439 13.48 -5.50 -19.17
C ASP A 439 14.83 -5.04 -19.76
N LYS A 440 15.94 -5.65 -19.35
CA LYS A 440 17.29 -5.25 -19.78
C LYS A 440 17.68 -3.77 -19.54
N GLY A 441 16.91 -3.07 -18.70
CA GLY A 441 17.08 -1.66 -18.38
C GLY A 441 16.41 -0.69 -19.36
N PRO A 442 16.43 0.61 -19.07
CA PRO A 442 17.07 1.24 -17.91
C PRO A 442 16.33 0.97 -16.59
N LEU A 443 16.95 1.32 -15.46
CA LEU A 443 16.31 1.36 -14.14
C LEU A 443 16.08 2.83 -13.77
N GLY A 444 14.96 3.12 -13.13
CA GLY A 444 14.70 4.47 -12.67
C GLY A 444 13.66 4.54 -11.57
N VAL A 445 13.39 5.76 -11.13
CA VAL A 445 12.33 6.07 -10.16
C VAL A 445 11.44 7.18 -10.68
N LEU A 446 10.14 7.03 -10.45
CA LEU A 446 9.15 8.08 -10.63
C LEU A 446 8.86 8.71 -9.26
N HIS A 447 9.08 10.03 -9.16
CA HIS A 447 8.89 10.78 -7.94
C HIS A 447 7.60 11.60 -8.02
N PHE A 448 6.68 11.35 -7.10
CA PHE A 448 5.42 12.09 -7.00
C PHE A 448 5.62 13.36 -6.17
N LYS A 449 5.05 14.48 -6.61
CA LYS A 449 5.26 15.81 -5.98
C LYS A 449 4.05 16.32 -5.20
N LEU A 450 3.01 15.51 -5.02
CA LEU A 450 1.82 15.91 -4.27
C LEU A 450 2.05 15.61 -2.78
N GLY A 451 2.14 16.64 -1.94
CA GLY A 451 2.44 16.42 -0.51
C GLY A 451 2.51 17.62 0.43
N VAL A 452 2.05 18.83 0.06
CA VAL A 452 2.34 20.03 0.87
C VAL A 452 1.77 19.96 2.30
N PHE A 453 0.66 19.26 2.52
CA PHE A 453 -0.05 19.23 3.81
C PHE A 453 0.47 18.16 4.79
N THR A 454 0.96 17.02 4.30
CA THR A 454 1.53 15.92 5.12
C THR A 454 3.06 15.88 5.10
N ARG A 455 3.72 17.06 5.05
CA ARG A 455 5.19 17.18 5.04
C ARG A 455 5.87 16.45 3.86
N GLY A 456 5.17 16.34 2.73
CA GLY A 456 5.69 15.77 1.50
C GLY A 456 5.30 14.31 1.24
N GLN A 457 4.26 13.78 1.90
CA GLN A 457 3.75 12.42 1.63
C GLN A 457 2.49 12.46 0.76
N LEU A 458 2.38 11.53 -0.17
CA LEU A 458 1.17 11.33 -0.95
C LEU A 458 0.17 10.58 -0.08
N GLY A 459 -0.76 11.30 0.55
CA GLY A 459 -1.81 10.75 1.40
C GLY A 459 -3.21 10.86 0.79
N PRO A 460 -4.21 10.15 1.34
CA PRO A 460 -5.60 10.33 0.94
C PRO A 460 -6.10 11.77 1.15
N VAL A 461 -5.53 12.49 2.14
CA VAL A 461 -5.81 13.90 2.43
C VAL A 461 -5.38 14.79 1.26
N GLU A 462 -4.18 14.59 0.72
CA GLU A 462 -3.67 15.31 -0.44
C GLU A 462 -4.55 15.11 -1.67
N ILE A 463 -5.00 13.87 -1.91
CA ILE A 463 -5.89 13.54 -3.03
C ILE A 463 -7.23 14.27 -2.89
N VAL A 464 -7.84 14.26 -1.69
CA VAL A 464 -9.07 15.02 -1.42
C VAL A 464 -8.87 16.52 -1.68
N HIS A 465 -7.78 17.11 -1.21
CA HIS A 465 -7.48 18.51 -1.47
C HIS A 465 -7.24 18.82 -2.95
N GLN A 466 -6.63 17.89 -3.68
CA GLN A 466 -6.45 18.02 -5.12
C GLN A 466 -7.80 18.00 -5.85
N TYR A 467 -8.70 17.08 -5.52
CA TYR A 467 -10.06 17.07 -6.08
C TYR A 467 -10.82 18.37 -5.77
N ILE A 468 -10.75 18.86 -4.53
CA ILE A 468 -11.37 20.15 -4.15
C ILE A 468 -10.80 21.31 -4.96
N ARG A 469 -9.50 21.33 -5.26
CA ARG A 469 -8.86 22.38 -6.07
C ARG A 469 -9.43 22.44 -7.49
N TYR A 470 -9.83 21.30 -8.04
CA TYR A 470 -10.39 21.18 -9.40
C TYR A 470 -11.92 21.11 -9.43
N ASP A 471 -12.61 21.39 -8.31
CA ASP A 471 -14.08 21.33 -8.16
C ASP A 471 -14.68 19.93 -8.40
N GLU A 472 -13.87 18.87 -8.27
CA GLU A 472 -14.26 17.46 -8.40
C GLU A 472 -14.73 16.89 -7.04
N VAL A 473 -15.71 17.56 -6.44
CA VAL A 473 -16.11 17.28 -5.05
C VAL A 473 -16.70 15.87 -4.86
N GLN A 474 -17.33 15.30 -5.89
CA GLN A 474 -17.87 13.94 -5.80
C GLN A 474 -16.76 12.91 -5.59
N GLU A 475 -15.64 13.02 -6.29
CA GLU A 475 -14.50 12.12 -6.13
C GLU A 475 -13.85 12.28 -4.76
N ALA A 476 -13.75 13.52 -4.26
CA ALA A 476 -13.31 13.78 -2.90
C ALA A 476 -14.17 13.06 -1.84
N ILE A 477 -15.49 13.02 -2.02
CA ILE A 477 -16.42 12.32 -1.14
C ILE A 477 -16.27 10.80 -1.28
N ASN A 478 -16.09 10.30 -2.51
CA ASN A 478 -15.86 8.88 -2.77
C ASN A 478 -14.61 8.41 -2.01
N VAL A 479 -13.49 9.12 -2.12
CA VAL A 479 -12.27 8.83 -1.36
C VAL A 479 -12.55 8.83 0.15
N LEU A 480 -13.21 9.87 0.69
CA LEU A 480 -13.56 9.96 2.12
C LEU A 480 -14.41 8.76 2.58
N SER A 481 -15.35 8.30 1.76
CA SER A 481 -16.24 7.18 2.12
C SER A 481 -15.51 5.83 2.20
N THR A 482 -14.35 5.69 1.55
CA THR A 482 -13.50 4.49 1.67
C THR A 482 -12.49 4.55 2.82
N MET A 483 -12.36 5.70 3.48
CA MET A 483 -11.50 5.86 4.65
C MET A 483 -12.14 5.27 5.89
N ASN A 484 -11.31 4.79 6.82
CA ASN A 484 -11.78 4.21 8.07
C ASN A 484 -11.68 5.22 9.22
N TRP A 485 -12.81 5.78 9.65
CA TRP A 485 -12.88 6.69 10.81
C TRP A 485 -12.29 6.11 12.10
N ASN A 486 -12.35 4.80 12.31
CA ASN A 486 -11.86 4.17 13.54
C ASN A 486 -10.33 4.12 13.61
N THR A 487 -9.64 4.09 12.47
CA THR A 487 -8.16 4.07 12.41
C THR A 487 -7.57 5.40 11.96
N MET A 488 -8.31 6.18 11.18
CA MET A 488 -7.85 7.40 10.51
C MET A 488 -8.70 8.64 10.88
N GLY A 489 -9.28 8.68 12.09
CA GLY A 489 -10.23 9.71 12.52
C GLY A 489 -9.80 11.15 12.23
N GLN A 490 -8.54 11.51 12.56
CA GLN A 490 -8.02 12.85 12.30
C GLN A 490 -7.97 13.18 10.80
N GLN A 491 -7.52 12.24 9.96
CA GLN A 491 -7.44 12.45 8.51
C GLN A 491 -8.85 12.54 7.89
N CYS A 492 -9.77 11.69 8.32
CA CYS A 492 -11.18 11.74 7.91
C CYS A 492 -11.81 13.10 8.27
N PHE A 493 -11.55 13.60 9.48
CA PHE A 493 -12.03 14.92 9.89
C PHE A 493 -11.43 16.07 9.06
N ILE A 494 -10.13 16.04 8.77
CA ILE A 494 -9.49 17.04 7.90
C ILE A 494 -10.17 17.04 6.53
N CYS A 495 -10.33 15.88 5.90
CA CYS A 495 -10.99 15.72 4.60
C CYS A 495 -12.44 16.23 4.63
N LEU A 496 -13.26 15.76 5.58
CA LEU A 496 -14.65 16.20 5.74
C LEU A 496 -14.74 17.72 5.92
N SER A 497 -13.89 18.27 6.79
CA SER A 497 -13.86 19.70 7.06
C SER A 497 -13.50 20.51 5.81
N ALA A 498 -12.55 20.02 5.00
CA ALA A 498 -12.14 20.66 3.76
C ALA A 498 -13.28 20.67 2.74
N ILE A 499 -13.92 19.52 2.53
CA ILE A 499 -15.07 19.37 1.61
C ILE A 499 -16.23 20.27 2.05
N CYS A 500 -16.66 20.18 3.31
CA CYS A 500 -17.78 20.98 3.82
C CYS A 500 -17.47 22.49 3.76
N ASN A 501 -16.26 22.92 4.12
CA ASN A 501 -15.89 24.33 4.04
C ASN A 501 -15.85 24.86 2.60
N HIS A 502 -15.44 24.03 1.64
CA HIS A 502 -15.46 24.39 0.23
C HIS A 502 -16.90 24.56 -0.28
N LEU A 503 -17.78 23.58 0.00
CA LEU A 503 -19.18 23.59 -0.43
C LEU A 503 -19.99 24.73 0.23
N LEU A 504 -19.83 24.97 1.53
CA LEU A 504 -20.60 25.99 2.27
C LEU A 504 -20.26 27.43 1.85
N LYS A 505 -19.12 27.66 1.18
CA LYS A 505 -18.75 28.97 0.61
C LYS A 505 -19.44 29.25 -0.73
N GLN A 506 -19.97 28.21 -1.38
CA GLN A 506 -20.59 28.31 -2.69
C GLN A 506 -22.12 28.46 -2.58
N LYS A 507 -22.78 28.74 -3.70
CA LYS A 507 -24.25 28.80 -3.74
C LYS A 507 -24.85 27.40 -3.62
N LEU A 508 -25.92 27.23 -2.86
CA LEU A 508 -26.59 25.94 -2.73
C LEU A 508 -27.24 25.55 -4.06
N THR A 509 -26.91 24.36 -4.55
CA THR A 509 -27.57 23.67 -5.67
C THR A 509 -28.00 22.28 -5.19
N PRO A 510 -28.96 21.62 -5.85
CA PRO A 510 -29.35 20.25 -5.46
C PRO A 510 -28.18 19.27 -5.43
N ALA A 511 -27.21 19.41 -6.34
CA ALA A 511 -26.00 18.61 -6.35
C ALA A 511 -25.13 18.87 -5.10
N ARG A 512 -24.91 20.15 -4.73
CA ARG A 512 -24.12 20.52 -3.55
C ARG A 512 -24.81 20.15 -2.24
N GLU A 513 -26.14 20.21 -2.22
CA GLU A 513 -26.97 19.69 -1.12
C GLU A 513 -26.68 18.19 -0.91
N ALA A 514 -26.80 17.39 -1.97
CA ALA A 514 -26.51 15.96 -1.92
C ALA A 514 -25.04 15.67 -1.55
N GLN A 515 -24.09 16.47 -2.03
CA GLN A 515 -22.67 16.34 -1.67
C GLN A 515 -22.40 16.65 -0.19
N LEU A 516 -23.05 17.67 0.39
CA LEU A 516 -22.95 17.98 1.82
C LEU A 516 -23.58 16.88 2.67
N GLU A 517 -24.74 16.36 2.27
CA GLU A 517 -25.39 15.22 2.90
C GLU A 517 -24.50 13.98 2.86
N ALA A 518 -23.96 13.62 1.69
CA ALA A 518 -23.06 12.48 1.55
C ALA A 518 -21.79 12.62 2.38
N SER A 519 -21.19 13.83 2.41
CA SER A 519 -20.00 14.12 3.21
C SER A 519 -20.24 13.90 4.70
N LEU A 520 -21.32 14.48 5.25
CA LEU A 520 -21.71 14.30 6.65
C LEU A 520 -22.17 12.86 6.94
N GLY A 521 -22.80 12.22 5.95
CA GLY A 521 -23.23 10.82 5.99
C GLY A 521 -22.08 9.85 6.23
N THR A 522 -20.86 10.18 5.80
CA THR A 522 -19.67 9.34 6.10
C THR A 522 -19.41 9.16 7.60
N PHE A 523 -19.91 10.04 8.46
CA PHE A 523 -19.81 9.94 9.92
C PHE A 523 -21.15 9.58 10.58
N TYR A 524 -22.27 10.18 10.17
CA TYR A 524 -23.59 9.94 10.80
C TYR A 524 -24.27 8.65 10.35
N ALA A 525 -24.00 8.18 9.13
CA ALA A 525 -24.50 6.93 8.57
C ALA A 525 -23.35 6.14 7.93
N PRO A 526 -22.34 5.75 8.71
CA PRO A 526 -21.12 5.16 8.20
C PRO A 526 -21.37 3.71 7.76
N THR A 527 -20.72 3.28 6.68
CA THR A 527 -20.74 1.88 6.22
C THR A 527 -20.12 0.93 7.22
N ARG A 528 -19.14 1.42 7.99
CA ARG A 528 -18.52 0.71 9.12
C ARG A 528 -18.96 1.38 10.44
N PRO A 529 -19.63 0.65 11.35
CA PRO A 529 -19.92 1.15 12.71
C PRO A 529 -18.70 1.82 13.37
N LEU A 530 -18.95 3.01 13.92
CA LEU A 530 -17.93 3.77 14.65
C LEU A 530 -17.78 3.23 16.06
N LEU A 531 -16.54 3.22 16.55
CA LEU A 531 -16.25 2.95 17.96
C LEU A 531 -16.69 4.13 18.82
N ASP A 532 -17.13 3.86 20.06
CA ASP A 532 -17.58 4.90 21.01
C ASP A 532 -16.54 6.01 21.22
N ARG A 533 -15.25 5.63 21.25
CA ARG A 533 -14.14 6.58 21.33
C ARG A 533 -14.13 7.56 20.15
N THR A 534 -14.30 7.06 18.93
CA THR A 534 -14.30 7.87 17.71
C THR A 534 -15.51 8.79 17.69
N VAL A 535 -16.68 8.30 18.11
CA VAL A 535 -17.88 9.12 18.23
C VAL A 535 -17.66 10.24 19.25
N LEU A 536 -17.17 9.94 20.44
CA LEU A 536 -16.93 10.93 21.50
C LEU A 536 -15.98 12.04 21.06
N GLU A 537 -14.91 11.69 20.33
CA GLU A 537 -13.88 12.64 19.91
C GLU A 537 -14.35 13.58 18.78
N TYR A 538 -15.09 13.05 17.79
CA TYR A 538 -15.40 13.79 16.55
C TYR A 538 -16.85 14.28 16.44
N ARG A 539 -17.79 13.79 17.27
CA ARG A 539 -19.21 14.18 17.20
C ARG A 539 -19.40 15.69 17.35
N ASP A 540 -18.79 16.31 18.35
CA ASP A 540 -18.95 17.75 18.61
C ASP A 540 -18.38 18.62 17.47
N PRO A 541 -17.12 18.40 17.01
CA PRO A 541 -16.59 19.10 15.85
C PRO A 541 -17.46 18.95 14.58
N ILE A 542 -17.93 17.73 14.28
CA ILE A 542 -18.73 17.45 13.07
C ILE A 542 -20.14 18.03 13.19
N SER A 543 -20.72 18.03 14.39
CA SER A 543 -22.02 18.66 14.66
C SER A 543 -22.03 20.15 14.32
N ARG A 544 -20.91 20.86 14.50
CA ARG A 544 -20.80 22.27 14.07
C ARG A 544 -20.94 22.43 12.55
N TYR A 545 -20.43 21.48 11.77
CA TYR A 545 -20.60 21.48 10.31
C TYR A 545 -22.04 21.13 9.90
N ALA A 546 -22.66 20.16 10.56
CA ALA A 546 -24.07 19.82 10.34
C ALA A 546 -24.99 21.03 10.65
N ARG A 547 -24.75 21.73 11.76
CA ARG A 547 -25.46 22.98 12.09
C ARG A 547 -25.21 24.08 11.05
N ARG A 548 -23.99 24.25 10.54
CA ARG A 548 -23.72 25.23 9.47
C ARG A 548 -24.46 24.88 8.19
N PHE A 549 -24.53 23.60 7.82
CA PHE A 549 -25.31 23.13 6.68
C PHE A 549 -26.80 23.38 6.87
N PHE A 550 -27.35 23.10 8.05
CA PHE A 550 -28.72 23.42 8.42
C PHE A 550 -29.06 24.91 8.17
N HIS A 551 -28.24 25.82 8.69
CA HIS A 551 -28.46 27.26 8.48
C HIS A 551 -28.30 27.65 7.00
N HIS A 552 -27.45 26.94 6.26
CA HIS A 552 -27.33 27.13 4.82
C HIS A 552 -28.63 26.73 4.10
N LEU A 553 -29.24 25.59 4.44
CA LEU A 553 -30.56 25.19 3.90
C LEU A 553 -31.66 26.22 4.19
N LEU A 554 -31.70 26.75 5.41
CA LEU A 554 -32.68 27.78 5.81
C LEU A 554 -32.55 29.05 4.95
N ARG A 555 -31.32 29.50 4.67
CA ARG A 555 -31.08 30.68 3.80
C ARG A 555 -31.64 30.50 2.39
N TYR A 556 -31.69 29.27 1.88
CA TYR A 556 -32.25 28.93 0.57
C TYR A 556 -33.69 28.39 0.65
N GLN A 557 -34.36 28.52 1.80
CA GLN A 557 -35.76 28.11 2.01
C GLN A 557 -36.02 26.61 1.75
N ARG A 558 -35.01 25.76 1.95
CA ARG A 558 -35.11 24.29 1.83
C ARG A 558 -35.60 23.69 3.15
N PHE A 559 -36.82 24.06 3.54
CA PHE A 559 -37.35 23.79 4.87
C PHE A 559 -37.52 22.30 5.21
N GLU A 560 -38.03 21.49 4.28
CA GLU A 560 -38.24 20.05 4.51
C GLU A 560 -36.94 19.33 4.86
N LYS A 561 -35.89 19.60 4.11
CA LYS A 561 -34.54 19.04 4.33
C LYS A 561 -33.91 19.57 5.62
N ALA A 562 -34.06 20.86 5.89
CA ALA A 562 -33.60 21.44 7.15
C ALA A 562 -34.31 20.79 8.36
N PHE A 563 -35.61 20.50 8.23
CA PHE A 563 -36.38 19.81 9.26
C PHE A 563 -35.89 18.39 9.49
N LEU A 564 -35.65 17.60 8.43
CA LEU A 564 -35.09 16.25 8.56
C LEU A 564 -33.71 16.26 9.23
N LEU A 565 -32.83 17.18 8.81
CA LEU A 565 -31.51 17.32 9.44
C LEU A 565 -31.60 17.74 10.92
N ALA A 566 -32.60 18.55 11.30
CA ALA A 566 -32.83 18.91 12.70
C ALA A 566 -33.31 17.71 13.53
N VAL A 567 -34.10 16.80 12.95
CA VAL A 567 -34.47 15.53 13.57
C VAL A 567 -33.23 14.66 13.81
N ASP A 568 -32.36 14.52 12.82
CA ASP A 568 -31.15 13.71 12.94
C ASP A 568 -30.15 14.26 13.98
N ILE A 569 -30.04 15.58 14.08
CA ILE A 569 -29.20 16.23 15.10
C ILE A 569 -29.85 16.16 16.49
N GLY A 570 -31.18 16.18 16.57
CA GLY A 570 -31.95 16.09 17.81
C GLY A 570 -31.83 17.33 18.71
N ALA A 571 -31.63 18.52 18.13
CA ALA A 571 -31.42 19.75 18.89
C ALA A 571 -32.60 20.73 18.77
N ARG A 572 -33.13 21.16 19.91
CA ARG A 572 -34.31 22.03 20.01
C ARG A 572 -34.14 23.39 19.36
N ASP A 573 -32.96 24.00 19.51
CA ASP A 573 -32.62 25.30 18.95
C ASP A 573 -32.91 25.34 17.44
N LEU A 574 -32.53 24.29 16.72
CA LEU A 574 -32.76 24.18 15.28
C LEU A 574 -34.26 24.16 14.90
N PHE A 575 -35.10 23.48 15.68
CA PHE A 575 -36.55 23.49 15.44
C PHE A 575 -37.17 24.86 15.69
N MET A 576 -36.69 25.60 16.69
CA MET A 576 -37.14 26.96 16.95
C MET A 576 -36.71 27.92 15.84
N ASP A 577 -35.50 27.75 15.27
CA ASP A 577 -35.04 28.53 14.12
C ASP A 577 -35.91 28.30 12.88
N ILE A 578 -36.32 27.04 12.62
CA ILE A 578 -37.32 26.73 11.57
C ILE A 578 -38.64 27.43 11.86
N HIS A 579 -39.13 27.37 13.10
CA HIS A 579 -40.42 27.95 13.49
C HIS A 579 -40.49 29.44 13.17
N TYR A 580 -39.51 30.23 13.63
CA TYR A 580 -39.49 31.67 13.39
C TYR A 580 -39.35 32.01 11.91
N LEU A 581 -38.48 31.31 11.17
CA LEU A 581 -38.29 31.59 9.75
C LEU A 581 -39.50 31.17 8.89
N ALA A 582 -40.16 30.07 9.24
CA ALA A 582 -41.38 29.61 8.57
C ALA A 582 -42.55 30.58 8.83
N LEU A 583 -42.68 31.11 10.05
CA LEU A 583 -43.65 32.17 10.37
C LEU A 583 -43.43 33.41 9.50
N ASP A 584 -42.19 33.89 9.40
CA ASP A 584 -41.84 35.07 8.60
C ASP A 584 -42.12 34.89 7.09
N LYS A 585 -42.09 33.65 6.60
CA LYS A 585 -42.39 33.30 5.21
C LYS A 585 -43.86 32.92 4.95
N GLY A 586 -44.68 32.84 6.00
CA GLY A 586 -46.11 32.49 5.90
C GLY A 586 -46.40 30.98 5.86
N GLU A 587 -45.43 30.12 6.13
CA GLU A 587 -45.58 28.66 6.16
C GLU A 587 -46.06 28.17 7.54
N LEU A 588 -47.31 28.49 7.88
CA LEU A 588 -47.88 28.27 9.21
C LEU A 588 -47.91 26.80 9.64
N ALA A 589 -48.18 25.88 8.70
CA ALA A 589 -48.25 24.45 8.99
C ALA A 589 -46.89 23.90 9.44
N LEU A 590 -45.82 24.26 8.74
CA LEU A 590 -44.46 23.86 9.10
C LEU A 590 -44.05 24.51 10.43
N ALA A 591 -44.37 25.79 10.63
CA ALA A 591 -44.06 26.49 11.86
C ALA A 591 -44.68 25.81 13.09
N GLU A 592 -45.94 25.38 13.00
CA GLU A 592 -46.61 24.70 14.11
C GLU A 592 -45.99 23.32 14.39
N VAL A 593 -45.67 22.55 13.34
CA VAL A 593 -45.02 21.23 13.47
C VAL A 593 -43.63 21.36 14.10
N ALA A 594 -42.84 22.35 13.67
CA ALA A 594 -41.52 22.62 14.24
C ALA A 594 -41.59 22.98 15.73
N LYS A 595 -42.56 23.82 16.12
CA LYS A 595 -42.78 24.17 17.54
C LYS A 595 -43.20 22.98 18.39
N ARG A 596 -44.08 22.10 17.88
CA ARG A 596 -44.46 20.87 18.59
C ARG A 596 -43.24 19.98 18.81
N LYS A 597 -42.43 19.74 17.78
CA LYS A 597 -41.21 18.93 17.89
C LYS A 597 -40.16 19.53 18.83
N ALA A 598 -40.01 20.85 18.85
CA ALA A 598 -39.13 21.52 19.81
C ALA A 598 -39.53 21.23 21.27
N ASN A 599 -40.84 21.23 21.56
CA ASN A 599 -41.36 20.94 22.89
C ASN A 599 -41.25 19.45 23.26
N ASP A 600 -41.40 18.54 22.29
CA ASP A 600 -41.25 17.10 22.52
C ASP A 600 -39.82 16.77 22.99
N ILE A 601 -38.79 17.38 22.36
CA ILE A 601 -37.38 17.20 22.73
C ILE A 601 -37.08 17.77 24.13
N ASP A 602 -37.69 18.90 24.49
CA ASP A 602 -37.62 19.43 25.87
C ASP A 602 -38.24 18.45 26.87
N ALA A 603 -39.41 17.88 26.55
CA ALA A 603 -40.07 16.93 27.42
C ALA A 603 -39.25 15.64 27.62
N GLU A 604 -38.64 15.11 26.55
CA GLU A 604 -37.76 13.92 26.59
C GLU A 604 -36.45 14.15 27.36
N SER A 605 -35.86 15.34 27.24
CA SER A 605 -34.65 15.70 28.00
C SER A 605 -34.94 15.92 29.49
N ILE A 606 -36.13 16.40 29.83
CA ILE A 606 -36.60 16.53 31.23
C ILE A 606 -36.88 15.15 31.84
N THR A 607 -37.51 14.21 31.11
CA THR A 607 -37.80 12.86 31.64
C THR A 607 -36.56 12.01 31.82
N THR A 608 -35.59 12.05 30.90
CA THR A 608 -34.29 11.36 31.06
C THR A 608 -33.43 11.95 32.19
N GLY A 609 -33.53 13.26 32.44
CA GLY A 609 -32.91 13.90 33.60
C GLY A 609 -33.54 13.50 34.94
N ILE A 610 -34.85 13.24 34.97
CA ILE A 610 -35.59 12.81 36.17
C ILE A 610 -35.34 11.33 36.50
N GLU A 611 -35.12 10.45 35.51
CA GLU A 611 -34.74 9.04 35.77
C GLU A 611 -33.35 8.89 36.39
N LEU A 612 -32.41 9.79 36.09
CA LEU A 612 -31.08 9.85 36.74
C LEU A 612 -31.10 10.44 38.16
N LEU A 613 -32.13 11.22 38.49
CA LEU A 613 -32.36 11.80 39.83
C LEU A 613 -33.40 11.02 40.66
N GLY A 614 -33.99 9.97 40.07
CA GLY A 614 -35.10 9.19 40.61
C GLY A 614 -34.73 7.81 41.13
N GLN A 615 -33.47 7.58 41.56
CA GLN A 615 -33.18 6.49 42.50
C GLN A 615 -33.37 7.03 43.92
N PRO A 616 -34.49 6.72 44.60
CA PRO A 616 -34.56 6.96 46.03
C PRO A 616 -33.61 5.97 46.71
N ASP A 617 -32.79 6.48 47.63
CA ASP A 617 -32.07 5.71 48.63
C ASP A 617 -33.03 4.68 49.25
N LYS A 618 -32.90 3.42 48.83
CA LYS A 618 -33.41 2.30 49.62
C LYS A 618 -32.35 2.00 50.66
N GLU A 619 -32.62 2.48 51.87
CA GLU A 619 -32.04 1.96 53.10
C GLU A 619 -32.14 0.42 53.10
N ASP A 620 -31.00 -0.25 53.03
CA ASP A 620 -30.88 -1.67 53.40
C ASP A 620 -30.67 -1.75 54.92
N PRO A 621 -31.56 -2.42 55.68
CA PRO A 621 -31.27 -2.75 57.07
C PRO A 621 -30.49 -4.07 57.15
N SER A 622 -29.28 -3.98 57.70
CA SER A 622 -28.61 -4.96 58.57
C SER A 622 -28.49 -6.44 58.15
N CYS A 623 -27.24 -6.90 58.04
CA CYS A 623 -26.86 -8.22 58.55
C CYS A 623 -25.47 -8.12 59.23
N GLU A 624 -25.49 -8.02 60.57
CA GLU A 624 -24.33 -8.30 61.40
C GLU A 624 -24.19 -9.81 61.64
N ALA A 625 -22.93 -10.25 61.54
CA ALA A 625 -22.22 -11.20 62.39
C ALA A 625 -22.78 -12.61 62.68
N SER A 626 -21.96 -13.61 62.35
CA SER A 626 -21.67 -14.73 63.26
C SER A 626 -20.25 -15.29 63.03
N THR A 627 -19.48 -15.19 64.10
CA THR A 627 -18.25 -15.90 64.54
C THR A 627 -18.28 -17.42 64.27
N ASP A 628 -17.16 -18.12 64.03
CA ASP A 628 -16.20 -18.68 65.03
C ASP A 628 -15.19 -19.63 64.28
N PRO A 629 -14.19 -20.29 64.90
CA PRO A 629 -12.97 -19.81 65.56
C PRO A 629 -11.67 -20.50 65.04
N SER A 630 -10.52 -20.08 65.55
CA SER A 630 -9.18 -20.69 65.33
C SER A 630 -9.04 -22.11 65.94
N PRO A 631 -7.99 -22.88 65.55
CA PRO A 631 -6.94 -23.13 66.52
C PRO A 631 -5.50 -23.04 65.97
N GLU A 632 -4.58 -22.71 66.88
CA GLU A 632 -3.12 -22.67 66.72
C GLU A 632 -2.46 -24.06 66.67
N GLN A 633 -1.15 -24.01 66.32
CA GLN A 633 -0.07 -25.01 66.39
C GLN A 633 0.28 -25.62 65.03
N GLY A 634 1.49 -25.52 64.49
CA GLY A 634 2.76 -24.97 64.94
C GLY A 634 3.84 -25.50 63.98
N GLY A 635 5.01 -24.85 63.91
CA GLY A 635 6.19 -25.42 63.28
C GLY A 635 6.81 -24.53 62.20
N GLY A 636 7.90 -23.87 62.57
CA GLY A 636 8.68 -23.00 61.70
C GLY A 636 9.35 -23.70 60.50
N CYS A 637 9.71 -22.89 59.51
CA CYS A 637 11.10 -22.76 59.07
C CYS A 637 11.19 -21.64 58.03
N SER A 638 12.05 -20.66 58.31
CA SER A 638 12.47 -19.61 57.39
C SER A 638 13.30 -20.19 56.22
N PRO A 639 13.34 -19.52 55.05
CA PRO A 639 14.20 -19.94 53.94
C PRO A 639 15.62 -19.37 54.12
N PRO A 640 16.69 -20.05 53.71
CA PRO A 640 18.00 -19.42 53.62
C PRO A 640 18.24 -18.80 52.25
N ALA A 641 18.84 -17.61 52.28
CA ALA A 641 19.47 -16.92 51.16
C ALA A 641 20.78 -17.64 50.73
N PRO A 642 21.32 -17.33 49.53
CA PRO A 642 22.39 -18.11 48.90
C PRO A 642 23.79 -17.63 49.30
N GLY A 643 24.77 -18.55 49.22
CA GLY A 643 26.20 -18.29 49.41
C GLY A 643 27.07 -19.42 48.83
N PRO A 644 28.37 -19.19 48.56
CA PRO A 644 28.97 -19.37 47.24
C PRO A 644 29.94 -20.57 47.12
N ALA A 645 30.09 -21.08 45.89
CA ALA A 645 31.32 -21.66 45.32
C ALA A 645 31.13 -21.86 43.81
#